data_AF-A0A8H6QX59-F1
#
_entry.id   AF-A0A8H6QX59-F1
#
_cell.length_a   1.000
_cell.length_b   1.000
_cell.length_c   1.000
_cell.angle_alpha   90.00
_cell.angle_beta   90.00
_cell.angle_gamma   90.00
#
_symmetry.space_group_name_H-M   'P 1'
#
loop_
_entity.id
_entity.type
_entity.pdbx_description
1 polymer ?
#
loop_
_entity_poly.entity_id
_entity_poly.type
_entity_poly.pdbx_seq_one_letter_code
_entity_poly.pdbx_strand_id
1 'polypeptide(L)'
;MAQRSIVHHSAALKLLRERLSNEGEQIKFSDSTVLVILCLAMHAHFTDDYDAAKHHMQGLRKIVDLRGGLRRFSYNTKLIMEILKCDLGIALFNRTEPFFFKDSSSEPWIPYELASRTVESPDIPNSESWIPEWNINADVQRAWTVMREFCSTINSATKRNRRLPKEILLNTMASVMYRLLGMKDFDPNSPDEAIRLGLLAFSSDTFLHFQNMKPPQTSFPQKYRDCLQNIEFSANVSSIILWLLTIGAISVFTPTDNYWLMPLLRDQMRCCQITEWEDMRGYLERFLWIDMLHDKPGQKAMTGDREKQQDEGALHREAARNGLRRTGSRTMEWDTEHDDYPRNWPIQRKLYDATVMFFLEFYTTVISTTGPSAAELAMKEYGLSRVITLTGFQFMYGIGQALGGLTMPPFSESLGRKKSYLVSAGAYSISCLLVGVVPSPAGVFIGRFISGYASAVPAIVLAGSIEDLYSTWPRLWLLWLWNCSTIVGLCVGPIYGSFIVSAIGWRWVYYIAAITCAVLFVLLWFICESRPTTLLSRRFEHLQSKVGNLDMDIPNPDRISNKRELVKVILVRPARLGVTEPIIILVSILSASAWGMMYLFTESFTVVYSEFGWSSRAISLPFIALFPGIFASGLVRFWDHHKLNKRQKEGTSPEPEDKIGGFAIAAPALAIGLWIFGWTVPPLVHVPWIASMFGLVLIGFAATEFSYTLSGYIADAYTIYASTGLAVVSFLRGIASACMPLFAYPMYSGLGSNVATSIIAAVATVFAFTPFLFLKFGKQLRQKSRFARYSADVNEQQGGS
;
A
#
# COMPACT_ATOMS: atom_id res chain seq x y z
N MET A 1 -10.67 5.53 -13.14
CA MET A 1 -11.64 4.41 -13.09
C MET A 1 -12.39 4.21 -14.41
N ALA A 2 -12.91 5.28 -15.04
CA ALA A 2 -13.70 5.21 -16.29
C ALA A 2 -13.05 4.42 -17.45
N GLN A 3 -11.75 4.60 -17.68
CA GLN A 3 -11.05 3.96 -18.81
C GLN A 3 -10.91 2.43 -18.66
N ARG A 4 -10.81 1.91 -17.44
CA ARG A 4 -10.82 0.45 -17.18
C ARG A 4 -12.23 -0.13 -17.35
N SER A 5 -13.27 0.61 -16.96
CA SER A 5 -14.67 0.18 -17.12
C SER A 5 -15.05 -0.03 -18.59
N ILE A 6 -14.62 0.86 -19.48
CA ILE A 6 -14.89 0.78 -20.93
C ILE A 6 -14.24 -0.46 -21.56
N VAL A 7 -13.02 -0.82 -21.14
CA VAL A 7 -12.32 -2.02 -21.63
C VAL A 7 -13.02 -3.29 -21.19
N HIS A 8 -13.51 -3.35 -19.94
CA HIS A 8 -14.24 -4.52 -19.45
C HIS A 8 -15.64 -4.64 -20.07
N HIS A 9 -16.35 -3.53 -20.29
CA HIS A 9 -17.65 -3.52 -20.94
C HIS A 9 -17.58 -3.98 -22.40
N SER A 10 -16.61 -3.47 -23.17
CA SER A 10 -16.39 -3.89 -24.56
C SER A 10 -15.98 -5.36 -24.67
N ALA A 11 -15.15 -5.86 -23.74
CA ALA A 11 -14.82 -7.28 -23.66
C ALA A 11 -16.05 -8.14 -23.34
N ALA A 12 -16.91 -7.71 -22.41
CA ALA A 12 -18.14 -8.42 -22.08
C ALA A 12 -19.12 -8.50 -23.26
N LEU A 13 -19.31 -7.41 -24.00
CA LEU A 13 -20.14 -7.40 -25.22
C LEU A 13 -19.56 -8.31 -26.31
N LYS A 14 -18.24 -8.32 -26.50
CA LYS A 14 -17.58 -9.20 -27.46
C LYS A 14 -17.81 -10.68 -27.11
N LEU A 15 -17.59 -11.05 -25.85
CA LEU A 15 -17.80 -12.42 -25.36
C LEU A 15 -19.26 -12.85 -25.43
N LEU A 16 -20.20 -11.94 -25.15
CA LEU A 16 -21.63 -12.21 -25.29
C LEU A 16 -22.01 -12.45 -26.76
N ARG A 17 -21.48 -11.64 -27.68
CA ARG A 17 -21.72 -11.80 -29.12
C ARG A 17 -21.17 -13.13 -29.64
N GLU A 18 -19.95 -13.50 -29.24
CA GLU A 18 -19.34 -14.80 -29.56
C GLU A 18 -20.19 -15.97 -29.01
N ARG A 19 -20.71 -15.86 -27.79
CA ARG A 19 -21.62 -16.86 -27.21
C ARG A 19 -22.94 -16.99 -27.95
N LEU A 20 -23.52 -15.88 -28.40
CA LEU A 20 -24.78 -15.87 -29.15
C LEU A 20 -24.61 -16.38 -30.60
N SER A 21 -23.41 -16.24 -31.18
CA SER A 21 -23.09 -16.75 -32.52
C SER A 21 -22.75 -18.24 -32.59
N ASN A 22 -22.36 -18.87 -31.47
CA ASN A 22 -22.04 -20.31 -31.44
C ASN A 22 -23.28 -21.18 -31.68
N GLU A 23 -23.18 -22.26 -32.47
CA GLU A 23 -24.33 -23.06 -32.93
C GLU A 23 -25.10 -23.83 -31.82
N GLY A 24 -24.56 -23.98 -30.61
CA GLY A 24 -25.20 -24.72 -29.53
C GLY A 24 -26.37 -23.98 -28.86
N GLU A 25 -27.61 -24.40 -29.12
CA GLU A 25 -28.83 -23.82 -28.51
C GLU A 25 -28.81 -23.80 -26.97
N GLN A 26 -28.20 -24.81 -26.34
CA GLN A 26 -28.12 -24.89 -24.86
C GLN A 26 -27.31 -23.74 -24.23
N ILE A 27 -26.31 -23.20 -24.94
CA ILE A 27 -25.45 -22.11 -24.42
C ILE A 27 -26.11 -20.75 -24.65
N LYS A 28 -26.79 -20.56 -25.79
CA LYS A 28 -27.49 -19.31 -26.16
C LYS A 28 -28.54 -18.93 -25.13
N PHE A 29 -29.22 -19.91 -24.56
CA PHE A 29 -30.34 -19.70 -23.62
C PHE A 29 -29.99 -20.02 -22.16
N SER A 30 -28.71 -20.21 -21.82
CA SER A 30 -28.29 -20.52 -20.45
C SER A 30 -28.62 -19.40 -19.45
N ASP A 31 -28.79 -19.75 -18.17
CA ASP A 31 -28.98 -18.78 -17.08
C ASP A 31 -27.84 -17.76 -16.99
N SER A 32 -26.62 -18.18 -17.36
CA SER A 32 -25.46 -17.29 -17.41
C SER A 32 -25.58 -16.21 -18.48
N THR A 33 -26.17 -16.53 -19.63
CA THR A 33 -26.40 -15.58 -20.72
C THR A 33 -27.46 -14.56 -20.31
N VAL A 34 -28.54 -15.02 -19.68
CA VAL A 34 -29.59 -14.17 -19.11
C VAL A 34 -29.02 -13.19 -18.08
N LEU A 35 -28.17 -13.68 -17.17
CA LEU A 35 -27.54 -12.84 -16.14
C LEU A 35 -26.60 -11.78 -16.74
N VAL A 36 -25.82 -12.12 -17.78
CA VAL A 36 -24.95 -11.15 -18.45
C VAL A 36 -25.77 -10.04 -19.10
N ILE A 37 -26.88 -10.38 -19.78
CA ILE A 37 -27.76 -9.38 -20.40
C ILE A 37 -28.42 -8.48 -19.34
N LEU A 38 -28.82 -9.05 -18.20
CA LEU A 38 -29.34 -8.27 -17.06
C LEU A 38 -28.30 -7.28 -16.52
N CYS A 39 -27.05 -7.73 -16.33
CA CYS A 39 -25.97 -6.84 -15.89
C CYS A 39 -25.71 -5.70 -16.88
N LEU A 40 -25.81 -5.96 -18.19
CA LEU A 40 -25.68 -4.94 -19.23
C LEU A 40 -26.85 -3.95 -19.21
N ALA A 41 -28.08 -4.44 -19.06
CA ALA A 41 -29.27 -3.59 -18.94
C ALA A 41 -29.20 -2.68 -17.71
N MET A 42 -28.79 -3.22 -16.55
CA MET A 42 -28.59 -2.44 -15.34
C MET A 42 -27.44 -1.44 -15.46
N HIS A 43 -26.32 -1.83 -16.09
CA HIS A 43 -25.21 -0.90 -16.33
C HIS A 43 -25.67 0.28 -17.18
N ALA A 44 -26.32 0.00 -18.31
CA ALA A 44 -26.87 1.03 -19.20
C ALA A 44 -27.86 1.95 -18.48
N HIS A 45 -28.72 1.39 -17.62
CA HIS A 45 -29.64 2.15 -16.80
C HIS A 45 -28.93 3.12 -15.83
N PHE A 46 -27.85 2.68 -15.17
CA PHE A 46 -27.08 3.51 -14.25
C PHE A 46 -26.14 4.51 -14.93
N THR A 47 -25.90 4.37 -16.23
CA THR A 47 -25.09 5.30 -17.04
C THR A 47 -25.92 6.23 -17.92
N ASP A 48 -27.24 6.33 -17.68
CA ASP A 48 -28.19 7.14 -18.47
C ASP A 48 -28.27 6.77 -19.96
N ASP A 49 -27.90 5.55 -20.34
CA ASP A 49 -28.07 5.02 -21.71
C ASP A 49 -29.39 4.24 -21.80
N TYR A 50 -30.50 4.98 -21.80
CA TYR A 50 -31.84 4.42 -21.76
C TYR A 50 -32.18 3.58 -23.00
N ASP A 51 -31.66 3.96 -24.16
CA ASP A 51 -31.88 3.22 -25.41
C ASP A 51 -31.16 1.86 -25.38
N ALA A 52 -29.91 1.81 -24.88
CA ALA A 52 -29.21 0.55 -24.69
C ALA A 52 -29.92 -0.33 -23.65
N ALA A 53 -30.34 0.24 -22.51
CA ALA A 53 -31.09 -0.50 -21.48
C ALA A 53 -32.38 -1.13 -22.06
N LYS A 54 -33.13 -0.35 -22.84
CA LYS A 54 -34.33 -0.81 -23.56
C LYS A 54 -34.03 -1.94 -24.54
N HIS A 55 -32.99 -1.82 -25.37
CA HIS A 55 -32.62 -2.88 -26.32
C HIS A 55 -32.18 -4.17 -25.61
N HIS A 56 -31.42 -4.06 -24.52
CA HIS A 56 -31.03 -5.23 -23.71
C HIS A 56 -32.26 -5.92 -23.10
N MET A 57 -33.22 -5.16 -22.58
CA MET A 57 -34.47 -5.70 -22.03
C MET A 57 -35.36 -6.34 -23.10
N GLN A 58 -35.46 -5.77 -24.29
CA GLN A 58 -36.16 -6.40 -25.42
C GLN A 58 -35.50 -7.72 -25.84
N GLY A 59 -34.17 -7.76 -25.89
CA GLY A 59 -33.42 -8.98 -26.17
C GLY A 59 -33.62 -10.05 -25.10
N LEU A 60 -33.59 -9.64 -23.82
CA LEU A 60 -33.87 -10.51 -22.69
C LEU A 60 -35.29 -11.08 -22.76
N ARG A 61 -36.29 -10.26 -23.08
CA ARG A 61 -37.68 -10.70 -23.23
C ARG A 61 -37.81 -11.80 -24.28
N LYS A 62 -37.19 -11.62 -25.45
CA LYS A 62 -37.17 -12.64 -26.51
C LYS A 62 -36.54 -13.95 -26.05
N ILE A 63 -35.44 -13.90 -25.29
CA ILE A 63 -34.79 -15.09 -24.72
C ILE A 63 -35.72 -15.80 -23.73
N VAL A 64 -36.40 -15.05 -22.87
CA VAL A 64 -37.36 -15.59 -21.91
C VAL A 64 -38.55 -16.24 -22.62
N ASP A 65 -39.09 -15.62 -23.66
CA ASP A 65 -40.18 -16.18 -24.47
C ASP A 65 -39.75 -17.47 -25.20
N LEU A 66 -38.55 -17.48 -25.80
CA LEU A 66 -37.97 -18.67 -26.45
C LEU A 66 -37.77 -19.84 -25.47
N ARG A 67 -37.57 -19.56 -24.18
CA ARG A 67 -37.50 -20.60 -23.12
C ARG A 67 -38.86 -21.01 -22.56
N GLY A 68 -39.97 -20.52 -23.12
CA GLY A 68 -41.33 -20.85 -22.66
C GLY A 68 -41.84 -19.96 -21.52
N GLY A 69 -41.29 -18.75 -21.37
CA GLY A 69 -41.76 -17.72 -20.43
C GLY A 69 -41.17 -17.81 -19.02
N LEU A 70 -41.48 -16.80 -18.18
CA LEU A 70 -40.92 -16.64 -16.84
C LEU A 70 -41.18 -17.84 -15.91
N ARG A 71 -42.29 -18.56 -16.09
CA ARG A 71 -42.63 -19.75 -15.26
C ARG A 71 -41.62 -20.88 -15.39
N ARG A 72 -40.88 -20.98 -16.51
CA ARG A 72 -39.85 -22.00 -16.71
C ARG A 72 -38.57 -21.76 -15.89
N PHE A 73 -38.42 -20.57 -15.30
CA PHE A 73 -37.34 -20.23 -14.40
C PHE A 73 -37.68 -20.47 -12.92
N SER A 74 -38.82 -21.13 -12.61
CA SER A 74 -39.28 -21.34 -11.23
C SER A 74 -38.30 -22.09 -10.33
N TYR A 75 -37.38 -22.87 -10.91
CA TYR A 75 -36.28 -23.52 -10.19
C TYR A 75 -35.21 -22.53 -9.67
N ASN A 76 -35.19 -21.30 -10.18
CA ASN A 76 -34.24 -20.26 -9.86
C ASN A 76 -34.96 -18.93 -9.55
N THR A 77 -35.67 -18.90 -8.42
CA THR A 77 -36.42 -17.73 -7.92
C THR A 77 -35.55 -16.47 -7.83
N LYS A 78 -34.24 -16.63 -7.56
CA LYS A 78 -33.29 -15.50 -7.52
C LYS A 78 -33.15 -14.84 -8.89
N LEU A 79 -33.01 -15.62 -9.96
CA LEU A 79 -32.90 -15.09 -11.32
C LEU A 79 -34.20 -14.38 -11.76
N ILE A 80 -35.37 -14.97 -11.45
CA ILE A 80 -36.66 -14.30 -11.69
C ILE A 80 -36.72 -12.95 -10.98
N MET A 81 -36.35 -12.92 -9.71
CA MET A 81 -36.34 -11.69 -8.92
C MET A 81 -35.44 -10.61 -9.53
N GLU A 82 -34.25 -10.95 -10.00
CA GLU A 82 -33.37 -9.99 -10.69
C GLU A 82 -33.95 -9.51 -12.03
N ILE A 83 -34.63 -10.39 -12.79
CA ILE A 83 -35.33 -9.99 -14.03
C ILE A 83 -36.42 -8.95 -13.73
N LEU A 84 -37.28 -9.23 -12.75
CA LEU A 84 -38.40 -8.34 -12.41
C LEU A 84 -37.91 -7.03 -11.78
N LYS A 85 -36.87 -7.06 -10.94
CA LYS A 85 -36.25 -5.85 -10.40
C LYS A 85 -35.68 -4.96 -11.50
N CYS A 86 -35.00 -5.55 -12.48
CA CYS A 86 -34.45 -4.82 -13.61
C CYS A 86 -35.56 -4.20 -14.47
N ASP A 87 -36.59 -4.98 -14.81
CA ASP A 87 -37.74 -4.51 -15.60
C ASP A 87 -38.52 -3.38 -14.91
N LEU A 88 -38.92 -3.58 -13.65
CA LEU A 88 -39.65 -2.59 -12.87
C LEU A 88 -38.82 -1.34 -12.58
N GLY A 89 -37.52 -1.50 -12.30
CA GLY A 89 -36.62 -0.37 -12.09
C GLY A 89 -36.48 0.50 -13.34
N ILE A 90 -36.21 -0.11 -14.49
CA ILE A 90 -36.12 0.59 -15.77
C ILE A 90 -37.45 1.28 -16.10
N ALA A 91 -38.59 0.60 -15.91
CA ALA A 91 -39.91 1.16 -16.18
C ALA A 91 -40.25 2.36 -15.29
N LEU A 92 -40.01 2.25 -13.98
CA LEU A 92 -40.30 3.30 -13.00
C LEU A 92 -39.49 4.58 -13.28
N PHE A 93 -38.20 4.42 -13.57
CA PHE A 93 -37.28 5.54 -13.64
C PHE A 93 -37.17 6.16 -15.04
N ASN A 94 -37.32 5.37 -16.13
CA ASN A 94 -37.01 5.83 -17.49
C ASN A 94 -38.25 6.12 -18.37
N ARG A 95 -39.46 6.20 -17.79
CA ARG A 95 -40.74 6.36 -18.51
C ARG A 95 -41.02 5.30 -19.57
N THR A 96 -40.41 4.13 -19.47
CA THR A 96 -40.70 3.02 -20.38
C THR A 96 -41.82 2.17 -19.82
N GLU A 97 -42.64 1.60 -20.68
CA GLU A 97 -43.53 0.53 -20.25
C GLU A 97 -42.72 -0.70 -19.86
N PRO A 98 -43.14 -1.43 -18.81
CA PRO A 98 -42.54 -2.70 -18.49
C PRO A 98 -42.56 -3.65 -19.70
N PHE A 99 -41.49 -4.44 -19.86
CA PHE A 99 -41.38 -5.42 -20.94
C PHE A 99 -42.11 -6.72 -20.61
N PHE A 100 -42.36 -6.97 -19.32
CA PHE A 100 -43.18 -8.07 -18.84
C PHE A 100 -44.53 -7.56 -18.35
N PHE A 101 -45.58 -8.37 -18.53
CA PHE A 101 -46.94 -8.09 -18.00
C PHE A 101 -47.56 -6.77 -18.46
N LYS A 102 -47.57 -6.55 -19.78
CA LYS A 102 -48.16 -5.37 -20.41
C LYS A 102 -49.68 -5.31 -20.31
N ASP A 103 -50.35 -6.46 -20.39
CA ASP A 103 -51.80 -6.56 -20.26
C ASP A 103 -52.16 -6.93 -18.82
N SER A 104 -52.99 -6.11 -18.17
CA SER A 104 -53.45 -6.32 -16.79
C SER A 104 -54.21 -7.64 -16.59
N SER A 105 -54.72 -8.25 -17.66
CA SER A 105 -55.38 -9.56 -17.68
C SER A 105 -54.41 -10.74 -17.67
N SER A 106 -53.12 -10.50 -17.94
CA SER A 106 -52.06 -11.52 -17.91
C SER A 106 -51.37 -11.54 -16.55
N GLU A 107 -52.16 -11.67 -15.47
CA GLU A 107 -51.65 -11.72 -14.10
C GLU A 107 -50.60 -12.83 -13.95
N PRO A 108 -49.35 -12.47 -13.63
CA PRO A 108 -48.40 -13.47 -13.19
C PRO A 108 -48.51 -13.54 -11.68
N TRP A 109 -48.76 -14.73 -11.16
CA TRP A 109 -48.79 -14.94 -9.72
C TRP A 109 -49.99 -14.24 -9.11
N ILE A 110 -51.09 -15.00 -9.07
CA ILE A 110 -52.17 -14.82 -8.10
C ILE A 110 -51.50 -14.31 -6.81
N PRO A 111 -51.89 -13.13 -6.28
CA PRO A 111 -51.43 -12.71 -4.97
C PRO A 111 -51.63 -13.92 -4.07
N TYR A 112 -50.55 -14.47 -3.50
CA TYR A 112 -50.67 -15.59 -2.57
C TYR A 112 -51.81 -15.23 -1.63
N GLU A 113 -52.84 -16.07 -1.53
CA GLU A 113 -54.04 -15.85 -0.70
C GLU A 113 -53.59 -15.45 0.72
N LEU A 114 -53.35 -14.16 0.95
CA LEU A 114 -53.15 -13.58 2.26
C LEU A 114 -54.49 -13.49 3.00
N ALA A 115 -55.59 -13.71 2.28
CA ALA A 115 -56.89 -14.04 2.83
C ALA A 115 -57.11 -15.57 2.83
N SER A 116 -57.14 -16.15 4.02
CA SER A 116 -57.66 -17.48 4.35
C SER A 116 -56.71 -18.69 4.28
N ARG A 117 -55.68 -18.74 5.14
CA ARG A 117 -55.43 -19.92 6.00
C ARG A 117 -54.28 -19.68 6.99
N THR A 118 -54.58 -19.93 8.28
CA THR A 118 -53.64 -20.18 9.40
C THR A 118 -52.95 -18.99 10.09
N VAL A 119 -53.72 -18.18 10.83
CA VAL A 119 -53.39 -17.83 12.23
C VAL A 119 -54.73 -17.58 12.94
N GLU A 120 -55.07 -18.40 13.94
CA GLU A 120 -56.11 -18.07 14.91
C GLU A 120 -55.77 -16.71 15.53
N SER A 121 -56.65 -15.73 15.32
CA SER A 121 -56.52 -14.37 15.85
C SER A 121 -56.90 -14.35 17.33
N PRO A 122 -56.03 -13.87 18.22
CA PRO A 122 -56.46 -13.03 19.32
C PRO A 122 -56.08 -11.59 18.97
N ASP A 123 -57.10 -10.73 18.98
CA ASP A 123 -56.98 -9.27 18.99
C ASP A 123 -56.44 -8.60 17.72
N ILE A 124 -57.17 -8.72 16.61
CA ILE A 124 -57.26 -7.59 15.68
C ILE A 124 -58.40 -6.73 16.25
N PRO A 125 -58.12 -5.60 16.93
CA PRO A 125 -59.19 -4.69 17.30
C PRO A 125 -59.93 -4.32 16.02
N ASN A 126 -61.27 -4.44 16.05
CA ASN A 126 -62.16 -3.95 15.00
C ASN A 126 -61.74 -2.52 14.66
N SER A 127 -60.89 -2.37 13.65
CA SER A 127 -60.41 -1.06 13.25
C SER A 127 -61.56 -0.44 12.49
N GLU A 128 -62.21 0.52 13.15
CA GLU A 128 -63.00 1.58 12.54
C GLU A 128 -62.50 1.87 11.12
N SER A 129 -63.42 2.03 10.18
CA SER A 129 -63.17 2.38 8.78
C SER A 129 -62.14 3.50 8.62
N TRP A 130 -60.86 3.14 8.43
CA TRP A 130 -59.76 4.06 8.09
C TRP A 130 -59.83 4.57 6.64
N ILE A 131 -60.94 4.35 5.97
CA ILE A 131 -61.31 5.08 4.75
C ILE A 131 -62.34 6.10 5.22
N PRO A 132 -61.96 7.33 5.60
CA PRO A 132 -62.89 8.43 5.42
C PRO A 132 -63.35 8.37 3.96
N GLU A 133 -64.59 8.72 3.66
CA GLU A 133 -65.28 8.71 2.36
C GLU A 133 -64.48 9.31 1.19
N TRP A 134 -63.34 8.72 0.86
CA TRP A 134 -62.49 9.12 -0.25
C TRP A 134 -62.97 8.28 -1.41
N ASN A 135 -63.51 8.95 -2.41
CA ASN A 135 -63.84 8.37 -3.70
C ASN A 135 -62.54 8.05 -4.47
N ILE A 136 -61.67 7.22 -3.89
CA ILE A 136 -60.41 6.77 -4.48
C ILE A 136 -60.75 5.71 -5.52
N ASN A 137 -59.99 5.69 -6.61
CA ASN A 137 -60.08 4.66 -7.62
C ASN A 137 -59.95 3.25 -7.01
N ALA A 138 -60.89 2.36 -7.38
CA ALA A 138 -61.00 1.00 -6.85
C ALA A 138 -59.72 0.15 -7.04
N ASP A 139 -58.89 0.46 -8.05
CA ASP A 139 -57.65 -0.27 -8.30
C ASP A 139 -56.51 0.20 -7.39
N VAL A 140 -56.44 1.50 -7.07
CA VAL A 140 -55.49 2.05 -6.09
C VAL A 140 -55.83 1.53 -4.69
N GLN A 141 -57.13 1.50 -4.34
CA GLN A 141 -57.61 0.94 -3.07
C GLN A 141 -57.26 -0.55 -2.92
N ARG A 142 -57.39 -1.34 -4.00
CA ARG A 142 -56.98 -2.75 -4.03
C ARG A 142 -55.47 -2.90 -3.81
N ALA A 143 -54.65 -2.11 -4.49
CA ALA A 143 -53.19 -2.14 -4.31
C ALA A 143 -52.78 -1.77 -2.87
N TRP A 144 -53.42 -0.76 -2.28
CA TRP A 144 -53.20 -0.35 -0.90
C TRP A 144 -53.51 -1.46 0.10
N THR A 145 -54.65 -2.13 -0.06
CA THR A 145 -55.10 -3.22 0.83
C THR A 145 -54.10 -4.38 0.84
N VAL A 146 -53.64 -4.81 -0.34
CA VAL A 146 -52.64 -5.87 -0.50
C VAL A 146 -51.33 -5.50 0.21
N MET A 147 -50.87 -4.25 0.06
CA MET A 147 -49.65 -3.77 0.72
C MET A 147 -49.78 -3.69 2.24
N ARG A 148 -50.97 -3.37 2.75
CA ARG A 148 -51.23 -3.31 4.19
C ARG A 148 -51.17 -4.68 4.84
N GLU A 149 -51.82 -5.67 4.23
CA GLU A 149 -51.76 -7.07 4.69
C GLU A 149 -50.33 -7.61 4.66
N PHE A 150 -49.58 -7.26 3.61
CA PHE A 150 -48.17 -7.61 3.48
C PHE A 150 -47.30 -7.00 4.61
N CYS A 151 -47.45 -5.71 4.90
CA CYS A 151 -46.73 -5.05 6.00
C CYS A 151 -47.06 -5.69 7.35
N SER A 152 -48.34 -5.93 7.63
CA SER A 152 -48.80 -6.59 8.86
C SER A 152 -48.19 -8.00 9.01
N THR A 153 -48.14 -8.76 7.92
CA THR A 153 -47.56 -10.11 7.89
C THR A 153 -46.06 -10.09 8.15
N ILE A 154 -45.32 -9.16 7.54
CA ILE A 154 -43.87 -9.01 7.78
C ILE A 154 -43.58 -8.58 9.21
N ASN A 155 -44.28 -7.57 9.72
CA ASN A 155 -44.04 -7.07 11.08
C ASN A 155 -44.40 -8.15 12.12
N SER A 156 -45.49 -8.89 11.91
CA SER A 156 -45.87 -10.03 12.76
C SER A 156 -44.84 -11.17 12.70
N ALA A 157 -44.33 -11.52 11.51
CA ALA A 157 -43.29 -12.53 11.35
C ALA A 157 -41.97 -12.11 12.02
N THR A 158 -41.61 -10.84 11.90
CA THR A 158 -40.41 -10.25 12.52
C THR A 158 -40.51 -10.28 14.05
N LYS A 159 -41.65 -9.86 14.61
CA LYS A 159 -41.92 -9.94 16.07
C LYS A 159 -41.84 -11.37 16.60
N ARG A 160 -42.24 -12.36 15.79
CA ARG A 160 -42.21 -13.80 16.12
C ARG A 160 -40.90 -14.49 15.69
N ASN A 161 -39.92 -13.75 15.18
CA ASN A 161 -38.64 -14.25 14.65
C ASN A 161 -38.78 -15.41 13.63
N ARG A 162 -39.79 -15.35 12.75
CA ARG A 162 -40.07 -16.36 11.71
C ARG A 162 -39.57 -15.89 10.35
N ARG A 163 -39.06 -16.82 9.55
CA ARG A 163 -38.65 -16.57 8.15
C ARG A 163 -39.85 -16.73 7.21
N LEU A 164 -40.09 -15.72 6.36
CA LEU A 164 -41.08 -15.79 5.29
C LEU A 164 -40.44 -16.32 3.99
N PRO A 165 -41.18 -17.12 3.20
CA PRO A 165 -40.78 -17.48 1.84
C PRO A 165 -40.51 -16.23 0.98
N LYS A 166 -39.46 -16.28 0.14
CA LYS A 166 -39.06 -15.15 -0.73
C LYS A 166 -40.08 -14.88 -1.82
N GLU A 167 -40.88 -15.88 -2.13
CA GLU A 167 -41.99 -15.86 -3.08
C GLU A 167 -43.07 -14.87 -2.65
N ILE A 168 -43.28 -14.68 -1.34
CA ILE A 168 -44.26 -13.70 -0.82
C ILE A 168 -43.84 -12.28 -1.23
N LEU A 169 -42.58 -11.90 -0.94
CA LEU A 169 -42.04 -10.61 -1.35
C LEU A 169 -42.10 -10.44 -2.88
N LEU A 170 -41.64 -11.45 -3.62
CA LEU A 170 -41.59 -11.39 -5.08
C LEU A 170 -42.98 -11.21 -5.70
N ASN A 171 -43.95 -12.04 -5.31
CA ASN A 171 -45.29 -12.05 -5.90
C ASN A 171 -46.09 -10.81 -5.51
N THR A 172 -46.02 -10.40 -4.24
CA THR A 172 -46.72 -9.20 -3.78
C THR A 172 -46.16 -7.95 -4.46
N MET A 173 -44.83 -7.77 -4.49
CA MET A 173 -44.22 -6.58 -5.11
C MET A 173 -44.45 -6.54 -6.61
N ALA A 174 -44.32 -7.67 -7.32
CA ALA A 174 -44.60 -7.72 -8.75
C ALA A 174 -46.07 -7.36 -9.03
N SER A 175 -47.03 -8.01 -8.34
CA SER A 175 -48.46 -7.76 -8.52
C SER A 175 -48.83 -6.28 -8.31
N VAL A 176 -48.30 -5.68 -7.25
CA VAL A 176 -48.58 -4.28 -6.89
C VAL A 176 -47.88 -3.31 -7.85
N MET A 177 -46.57 -3.45 -8.09
CA MET A 177 -45.82 -2.48 -8.89
C MET A 177 -46.20 -2.49 -10.37
N TYR A 178 -46.41 -3.66 -10.99
CA TYR A 178 -46.87 -3.71 -12.39
C TYR A 178 -48.26 -3.08 -12.55
N ARG A 179 -49.16 -3.30 -11.60
CA ARG A 179 -50.50 -2.69 -11.61
C ARG A 179 -50.43 -1.17 -11.45
N LEU A 180 -49.67 -0.67 -10.47
CA LEU A 180 -49.51 0.77 -10.23
C LEU A 180 -48.83 1.50 -11.41
N LEU A 181 -47.87 0.87 -12.09
CA LEU A 181 -47.24 1.40 -13.31
C LEU A 181 -48.20 1.41 -14.52
N GLY A 182 -49.16 0.49 -14.56
CA GLY A 182 -50.18 0.41 -15.59
C GLY A 182 -51.27 1.48 -15.48
N MET A 183 -51.51 2.03 -14.29
CA MET A 183 -52.47 3.12 -14.08
C MET A 183 -51.85 4.46 -14.52
N LYS A 184 -52.37 5.06 -15.60
CA LYS A 184 -51.77 6.27 -16.22
C LYS A 184 -52.72 7.48 -16.32
N ASP A 185 -53.98 7.32 -15.95
CA ASP A 185 -55.05 8.29 -16.25
C ASP A 185 -55.55 9.05 -15.01
N PHE A 186 -54.63 9.47 -14.12
CA PHE A 186 -54.96 10.31 -12.96
C PHE A 186 -54.60 11.77 -13.21
N ASP A 187 -55.41 12.69 -12.69
CA ASP A 187 -55.08 14.11 -12.64
C ASP A 187 -53.84 14.29 -11.75
N PRO A 188 -52.77 14.98 -12.22
CA PRO A 188 -51.55 15.23 -11.45
C PRO A 188 -51.75 15.83 -10.06
N ASN A 189 -52.86 16.54 -9.83
CA ASN A 189 -53.17 17.18 -8.55
C ASN A 189 -54.19 16.40 -7.71
N SER A 190 -54.54 15.17 -8.13
CA SER A 190 -55.50 14.32 -7.40
C SER A 190 -54.86 13.54 -6.26
N PRO A 191 -55.62 13.25 -5.19
CA PRO A 191 -55.19 12.34 -4.12
C PRO A 191 -54.91 10.92 -4.63
N ASP A 192 -55.59 10.47 -5.69
CA ASP A 192 -55.34 9.19 -6.34
C ASP A 192 -53.90 9.10 -6.87
N GLU A 193 -53.43 10.14 -7.56
CA GLU A 193 -52.07 10.18 -8.09
C GLU A 193 -51.02 10.25 -6.97
N ALA A 194 -51.26 11.05 -5.93
CA ALA A 194 -50.35 11.14 -4.78
C ALA A 194 -50.18 9.80 -4.06
N ILE A 195 -51.29 9.08 -3.81
CA ILE A 195 -51.28 7.76 -3.18
C ILE A 195 -50.61 6.73 -4.10
N ARG A 196 -50.92 6.75 -5.40
CA ARG A 196 -50.30 5.84 -6.37
C ARG A 196 -48.79 6.01 -6.42
N LEU A 197 -48.30 7.25 -6.50
CA LEU A 197 -46.87 7.56 -6.50
C LEU A 197 -46.20 7.20 -5.16
N GLY A 198 -46.90 7.42 -4.04
CA GLY A 198 -46.44 6.98 -2.72
C GLY A 198 -46.33 5.46 -2.57
N LEU A 199 -47.29 4.71 -3.10
CA LEU A 199 -47.23 3.24 -3.14
C LEU A 199 -46.10 2.74 -4.03
N LEU A 200 -45.84 3.40 -5.17
CA LEU A 200 -44.69 3.08 -6.03
C LEU A 200 -43.37 3.37 -5.33
N ALA A 201 -43.25 4.52 -4.66
CA ALA A 201 -42.08 4.88 -3.85
C ALA A 201 -41.80 3.82 -2.77
N PHE A 202 -42.81 3.51 -1.95
CA PHE A 202 -42.74 2.49 -0.90
C PHE A 202 -42.32 1.11 -1.45
N SER A 203 -42.99 0.67 -2.51
CA SER A 203 -42.74 -0.66 -3.09
C SER A 203 -41.36 -0.72 -3.75
N SER A 204 -40.90 0.36 -4.36
CA SER A 204 -39.57 0.44 -4.94
C SER A 204 -38.45 0.33 -3.89
N ASP A 205 -38.59 0.96 -2.74
CA ASP A 205 -37.59 0.87 -1.67
C ASP A 205 -37.55 -0.53 -1.04
N THR A 206 -38.73 -1.12 -0.87
CA THR A 206 -38.88 -2.48 -0.35
C THR A 206 -38.33 -3.54 -1.31
N PHE A 207 -38.52 -3.37 -2.62
CA PHE A 207 -38.23 -4.41 -3.62
C PHE A 207 -36.94 -4.19 -4.42
N LEU A 208 -36.69 -2.98 -4.91
CA LEU A 208 -35.65 -2.69 -5.90
C LEU A 208 -34.25 -2.48 -5.31
N HIS A 209 -34.06 -2.58 -3.99
CA HIS A 209 -32.81 -2.26 -3.28
C HIS A 209 -31.51 -2.69 -4.02
N PHE A 210 -30.91 -1.76 -4.76
CA PHE A 210 -29.66 -1.95 -5.51
C PHE A 210 -28.49 -1.61 -4.60
N GLN A 211 -27.54 -2.54 -4.43
CA GLN A 211 -26.42 -2.37 -3.49
C GLN A 211 -25.64 -1.07 -3.77
N ASN A 212 -25.80 -0.07 -2.88
CA ASN A 212 -25.06 1.20 -2.85
C ASN A 212 -25.11 2.07 -4.12
N MET A 213 -26.08 1.87 -5.02
CA MET A 213 -26.24 2.65 -6.24
C MET A 213 -27.63 3.28 -6.28
N LYS A 214 -27.70 4.61 -6.20
CA LYS A 214 -28.94 5.35 -6.46
C LYS A 214 -29.02 5.64 -7.96
N PRO A 215 -30.16 5.37 -8.62
CA PRO A 215 -30.31 5.71 -10.03
C PRO A 215 -30.18 7.23 -10.23
N PRO A 216 -29.59 7.67 -11.36
CA PRO A 216 -29.47 9.09 -11.72
C PRO A 216 -30.83 9.81 -11.80
N GLN A 217 -30.80 11.16 -11.83
CA GLN A 217 -32.00 12.00 -11.80
C GLN A 217 -33.00 11.61 -12.90
N THR A 218 -34.14 11.11 -12.45
CA THR A 218 -35.19 10.55 -13.29
C THR A 218 -36.45 11.36 -13.16
N SER A 219 -37.40 11.12 -14.06
CA SER A 219 -38.66 11.87 -14.07
C SER A 219 -39.63 11.49 -12.94
N PHE A 220 -39.41 10.35 -12.27
CA PHE A 220 -40.28 9.86 -11.20
C PHE A 220 -40.19 10.72 -9.92
N PRO A 221 -38.98 11.00 -9.36
CA PRO A 221 -38.83 11.97 -8.27
C PRO A 221 -39.45 13.33 -8.58
N GLN A 222 -39.30 13.83 -9.81
CA GLN A 222 -39.88 15.10 -10.21
C GLN A 222 -41.41 15.07 -10.22
N LYS A 223 -42.03 14.06 -10.84
CA LYS A 223 -43.49 13.88 -10.82
C LYS A 223 -44.05 13.74 -9.41
N TYR A 224 -43.36 12.97 -8.56
CA TYR A 224 -43.80 12.76 -7.19
C TYR A 224 -43.73 14.05 -6.37
N ARG A 225 -42.64 14.80 -6.54
CA ARG A 225 -42.49 16.13 -5.96
C ARG A 225 -43.58 17.09 -6.44
N ASP A 226 -43.80 17.22 -7.74
CA ASP A 226 -44.78 18.15 -8.31
C ASP A 226 -46.19 17.85 -7.79
N CYS A 227 -46.54 16.56 -7.66
CA CYS A 227 -47.81 16.12 -7.08
C CYS A 227 -47.92 16.51 -5.60
N LEU A 228 -46.89 16.26 -4.78
CA LEU A 228 -46.90 16.58 -3.35
C LEU A 228 -46.92 18.09 -3.05
N GLN A 229 -46.41 18.93 -3.95
CA GLN A 229 -46.39 20.39 -3.76
C GLN A 229 -47.70 21.08 -4.18
N ASN A 230 -48.47 20.49 -5.11
CA ASN A 230 -49.63 21.14 -5.73
C ASN A 230 -50.99 20.61 -5.22
N ILE A 231 -50.98 19.60 -4.35
CA ILE A 231 -52.20 18.96 -3.88
C ILE A 231 -52.85 19.73 -2.71
N GLU A 232 -54.09 20.16 -2.90
CA GLU A 232 -54.89 20.82 -1.86
C GLU A 232 -55.63 19.75 -1.04
N PHE A 233 -55.16 19.51 0.19
CA PHE A 233 -55.80 18.59 1.11
C PHE A 233 -56.64 19.34 2.16
N SER A 234 -57.84 18.82 2.48
CA SER A 234 -58.69 19.38 3.53
C SER A 234 -58.11 19.13 4.93
N ALA A 235 -58.47 19.96 5.92
CA ALA A 235 -57.90 19.94 7.27
C ALA A 235 -58.01 18.60 8.03
N ASN A 236 -58.86 17.67 7.57
CA ASN A 236 -59.01 16.31 8.13
C ASN A 236 -58.00 15.28 7.57
N VAL A 237 -57.04 15.68 6.71
CA VAL A 237 -56.19 14.78 5.91
C VAL A 237 -54.70 14.80 6.33
N SER A 238 -54.36 15.36 7.49
CA SER A 238 -52.96 15.60 7.91
C SER A 238 -52.08 14.34 8.04
N SER A 239 -52.67 13.18 8.35
CA SER A 239 -51.88 11.98 8.75
C SER A 239 -51.28 11.19 7.57
N ILE A 240 -51.94 11.15 6.41
CA ILE A 240 -51.43 10.40 5.23
C ILE A 240 -50.37 11.21 4.48
N ILE A 241 -50.45 12.54 4.52
CA ILE A 241 -49.43 13.43 3.94
C ILE A 241 -48.09 13.18 4.64
N LEU A 242 -48.11 13.03 5.96
CA LEU A 242 -46.92 12.68 6.73
C LEU A 242 -46.29 11.36 6.24
N TRP A 243 -47.11 10.34 5.97
CA TRP A 243 -46.64 9.09 5.38
C TRP A 243 -46.03 9.30 3.99
N LEU A 244 -46.72 10.02 3.10
CA LEU A 244 -46.25 10.31 1.74
C LEU A 244 -44.90 11.07 1.75
N LEU A 245 -44.77 12.10 2.58
CA LEU A 245 -43.54 12.87 2.69
C LEU A 245 -42.39 12.03 3.27
N THR A 246 -42.69 11.18 4.25
CA THR A 246 -41.68 10.33 4.90
C THR A 246 -41.17 9.24 3.94
N ILE A 247 -42.08 8.56 3.22
CA ILE A 247 -41.70 7.59 2.21
C ILE A 247 -40.96 8.26 1.06
N GLY A 248 -41.39 9.44 0.62
CA GLY A 248 -40.63 10.24 -0.35
C GLY A 248 -39.20 10.51 0.12
N ALA A 249 -39.02 10.92 1.39
CA ALA A 249 -37.71 11.22 1.98
C ALA A 249 -36.79 9.99 2.04
N ILE A 250 -37.33 8.81 2.37
CA ILE A 250 -36.57 7.58 2.52
C ILE A 250 -36.22 6.96 1.15
N SER A 251 -37.21 6.92 0.26
CA SER A 251 -37.19 6.05 -0.92
C SER A 251 -36.79 6.76 -2.22
N VAL A 252 -37.14 8.05 -2.38
CA VAL A 252 -37.11 8.73 -3.69
C VAL A 252 -36.22 9.95 -3.69
N PHE A 253 -36.37 10.83 -2.70
CA PHE A 253 -35.74 12.13 -2.68
C PHE A 253 -34.26 12.07 -2.27
N THR A 254 -33.54 13.10 -2.68
CA THR A 254 -32.10 13.26 -2.45
C THR A 254 -31.85 14.39 -1.45
N PRO A 255 -30.65 14.51 -0.87
CA PRO A 255 -30.34 15.61 0.05
C PRO A 255 -30.58 17.01 -0.56
N THR A 256 -30.52 17.14 -1.89
CA THR A 256 -30.84 18.38 -2.60
C THR A 256 -32.32 18.74 -2.57
N ASP A 257 -33.23 17.84 -2.22
CA ASP A 257 -34.67 18.08 -2.11
C ASP A 257 -35.08 18.57 -0.71
N ASN A 258 -34.16 18.54 0.26
CA ASN A 258 -34.45 18.93 1.65
C ASN A 258 -34.96 20.37 1.79
N TYR A 259 -34.67 21.26 0.84
CA TYR A 259 -35.09 22.67 0.90
C TYR A 259 -36.61 22.86 0.85
N TRP A 260 -37.34 21.98 0.15
CA TRP A 260 -38.80 22.04 0.06
C TRP A 260 -39.45 20.96 0.95
N LEU A 261 -38.80 19.80 1.06
CA LEU A 261 -39.33 18.64 1.77
C LEU A 261 -39.33 18.84 3.30
N MET A 262 -38.22 19.33 3.87
CA MET A 262 -38.09 19.47 5.32
C MET A 262 -39.02 20.53 5.92
N PRO A 263 -39.22 21.72 5.29
CA PRO A 263 -40.23 22.67 5.75
C PRO A 263 -41.63 22.06 5.79
N LEU A 264 -42.04 21.35 4.72
CA LEU A 264 -43.36 20.75 4.61
C LEU A 264 -43.54 19.59 5.62
N LEU A 265 -42.53 18.75 5.79
CA LEU A 265 -42.54 17.67 6.79
C LEU A 265 -42.68 18.22 8.22
N ARG A 266 -41.93 19.29 8.56
CA ARG A 266 -42.04 19.94 9.88
C ARG A 266 -43.40 20.58 10.12
N ASP A 267 -44.00 21.17 9.09
CA ASP A 267 -45.32 21.77 9.20
C ASP A 267 -46.38 20.71 9.51
N GLN A 268 -46.34 19.57 8.80
CA GLN A 268 -47.22 18.44 9.08
C GLN A 268 -46.98 17.79 10.45
N MET A 269 -45.72 17.68 10.88
CA MET A 269 -45.39 17.19 12.23
C MET A 269 -45.96 18.12 13.32
N ARG A 270 -45.93 19.44 13.12
CA ARG A 270 -46.56 20.40 14.05
C ARG A 270 -48.07 20.24 14.09
N CYS A 271 -48.72 20.11 12.93
CA CYS A 271 -50.16 19.85 12.83
C CYS A 271 -50.57 18.54 13.52
N CYS A 272 -49.69 17.53 13.51
CA CYS A 272 -49.92 16.23 14.17
C CYS A 272 -49.38 16.15 15.61
N GLN A 273 -48.84 17.25 16.18
CA GLN A 273 -48.23 17.29 17.52
C GLN A 273 -47.10 16.26 17.74
N ILE A 274 -46.34 15.94 16.69
CA ILE A 274 -45.26 14.96 16.73
C ILE A 274 -43.96 15.64 17.18
N THR A 275 -43.43 15.21 18.32
CA THR A 275 -42.17 15.74 18.88
C THR A 275 -41.05 14.72 18.88
N GLU A 276 -41.35 13.44 19.12
CA GLU A 276 -40.38 12.36 19.21
C GLU A 276 -40.55 11.35 18.07
N TRP A 277 -39.50 10.56 17.81
CA TRP A 277 -39.56 9.52 16.76
C TRP A 277 -40.63 8.46 17.06
N GLU A 278 -40.83 8.10 18.32
CA GLU A 278 -41.86 7.12 18.71
C GLU A 278 -43.27 7.62 18.38
N ASP A 279 -43.53 8.93 18.51
CA ASP A 279 -44.79 9.54 18.10
C ASP A 279 -44.97 9.39 16.58
N MET A 280 -43.93 9.74 15.81
CA MET A 280 -43.93 9.64 14.34
C MET A 280 -44.13 8.20 13.87
N ARG A 281 -43.41 7.26 14.48
CA ARG A 281 -43.52 5.83 14.22
C ARG A 281 -44.94 5.34 14.46
N GLY A 282 -45.56 5.73 15.57
CA GLY A 282 -46.95 5.38 15.89
C GLY A 282 -47.97 5.85 14.85
N TYR A 283 -47.70 6.96 14.15
CA TYR A 283 -48.51 7.41 13.00
C TYR A 283 -48.22 6.60 11.73
N LEU A 284 -46.95 6.34 11.42
CA LEU A 284 -46.55 5.61 10.21
C LEU A 284 -47.01 4.15 10.24
N GLU A 285 -46.96 3.48 11.40
CA GLU A 285 -47.44 2.11 11.61
C GLU A 285 -48.95 1.94 11.35
N ARG A 286 -49.75 3.01 11.47
CA ARG A 286 -51.20 2.97 11.16
C ARG A 286 -51.49 2.84 9.66
N PHE A 287 -50.53 3.20 8.81
CA PHE A 287 -50.63 3.12 7.36
C PHE A 287 -49.83 1.93 6.81
N LEU A 288 -48.74 2.20 6.08
CA LEU A 288 -47.84 1.19 5.51
C LEU A 288 -46.44 1.41 6.05
N TRP A 289 -45.99 0.52 6.92
CA TRP A 289 -44.66 0.60 7.54
C TRP A 289 -44.09 -0.78 7.80
N ILE A 290 -42.77 -0.92 7.65
CA ILE A 290 -42.05 -2.17 7.90
C ILE A 290 -40.92 -1.84 8.86
N ASP A 291 -41.07 -2.17 10.13
CA ASP A 291 -40.18 -1.75 11.22
C ASP A 291 -38.71 -2.05 10.90
N MET A 292 -38.43 -3.26 10.42
CA MET A 292 -37.08 -3.72 10.11
C MET A 292 -36.41 -2.94 8.97
N LEU A 293 -37.19 -2.39 8.03
CA LEU A 293 -36.69 -1.75 6.82
C LEU A 293 -36.66 -0.22 6.98
N HIS A 294 -37.73 0.36 7.52
CA HIS A 294 -37.97 1.80 7.46
C HIS A 294 -37.64 2.55 8.76
N ASP A 295 -37.50 1.89 9.92
CA ASP A 295 -37.26 2.60 11.20
C ASP A 295 -36.00 3.46 11.19
N LYS A 296 -34.84 2.87 10.87
CA LYS A 296 -33.56 3.61 10.85
C LYS A 296 -33.53 4.70 9.77
N PRO A 297 -33.93 4.44 8.51
CA PRO A 297 -34.01 5.50 7.50
C PRO A 297 -35.00 6.61 7.86
N GLY A 298 -36.16 6.26 8.44
CA GLY A 298 -37.18 7.22 8.85
C GLY A 298 -36.74 8.12 9.99
N GLN A 299 -36.12 7.55 11.03
CA GLN A 299 -35.54 8.31 12.13
C GLN A 299 -34.52 9.33 11.61
N LYS A 300 -33.67 8.91 10.67
CA LYS A 300 -32.69 9.78 10.02
C LYS A 300 -33.32 10.87 9.14
N ALA A 301 -34.43 10.56 8.46
CA ALA A 301 -35.18 11.54 7.68
C ALA A 301 -35.84 12.59 8.58
N MET A 302 -36.35 12.20 9.75
CA MET A 302 -36.95 13.09 10.75
C MET A 302 -35.92 14.02 11.40
N THR A 303 -34.75 13.49 11.81
CA THR A 303 -33.73 14.27 12.53
C THR A 303 -32.90 15.20 11.62
N GLY A 304 -32.84 14.90 10.32
CA GLY A 304 -32.04 15.64 9.34
C GLY A 304 -30.53 15.58 9.64
N ASP A 305 -29.70 16.31 8.88
CA ASP A 305 -28.22 16.30 8.93
C ASP A 305 -27.56 16.62 10.30
N ARG A 306 -28.33 16.80 11.39
CA ARG A 306 -27.81 17.05 12.74
C ARG A 306 -26.93 15.90 13.26
N GLU A 307 -27.33 14.64 13.05
CA GLU A 307 -26.52 13.49 13.50
C GLU A 307 -25.31 13.23 12.60
N LYS A 308 -25.46 13.40 11.28
CA LYS A 308 -24.37 13.16 10.32
C LYS A 308 -23.24 14.19 10.42
N GLN A 309 -23.57 15.47 10.66
CA GLN A 309 -22.58 16.51 10.90
C GLN A 309 -21.92 16.39 12.29
N GLN A 310 -22.64 15.91 13.31
CA GLN A 310 -22.06 15.60 14.61
C GLN A 310 -21.11 14.41 14.57
N ASP A 311 -21.46 13.31 13.88
CA ASP A 311 -20.64 12.10 13.76
C ASP A 311 -19.42 12.31 12.84
N GLU A 312 -19.57 12.98 11.68
CA GLU A 312 -18.41 13.30 10.84
C GLU A 312 -17.49 14.31 11.52
N GLY A 313 -18.05 15.28 12.25
CA GLY A 313 -17.27 16.24 13.04
C GLY A 313 -16.59 15.59 14.26
N ALA A 314 -17.19 14.56 14.86
CA ALA A 314 -16.58 13.78 15.95
C ALA A 314 -15.46 12.88 15.42
N LEU A 315 -15.68 12.18 14.30
CA LEU A 315 -14.67 11.37 13.64
C LEU A 315 -13.49 12.22 13.16
N HIS A 316 -13.74 13.38 12.56
CA HIS A 316 -12.66 14.30 12.15
C HIS A 316 -11.87 14.82 13.35
N ARG A 317 -12.54 15.17 14.46
CA ARG A 317 -11.87 15.61 15.69
C ARG A 317 -11.05 14.50 16.34
N GLU A 318 -11.58 13.28 16.40
CA GLU A 318 -10.86 12.13 16.96
C GLU A 318 -9.71 11.69 16.04
N ALA A 319 -9.89 11.71 14.71
CA ALA A 319 -8.83 11.46 13.76
C ALA A 319 -7.69 12.50 13.89
N ALA A 320 -8.02 13.79 13.93
CA ALA A 320 -7.05 14.88 14.12
C ALA A 320 -6.30 14.76 15.46
N ARG A 321 -6.99 14.41 16.56
CA ARG A 321 -6.35 14.12 17.85
C ARG A 321 -5.36 12.96 17.82
N ASN A 322 -5.55 12.02 16.89
CA ASN A 322 -4.62 10.91 16.67
C ASN A 322 -3.60 11.23 15.54
N GLY A 323 -3.51 12.47 15.06
CA GLY A 323 -2.59 12.88 13.99
C GLY A 323 -2.94 12.31 12.61
N LEU A 324 -4.23 12.05 12.36
CA LEU A 324 -4.74 11.51 11.11
C LEU A 324 -5.58 12.56 10.38
N ARG A 325 -5.37 12.68 9.07
CA ARG A 325 -6.13 13.56 8.18
C ARG A 325 -6.80 12.75 7.08
N ARG A 326 -8.05 13.11 6.77
CA ARG A 326 -8.79 12.52 5.65
C ARG A 326 -8.49 13.32 4.37
N THR A 327 -7.91 12.66 3.37
CA THR A 327 -7.51 13.28 2.08
C THR A 327 -8.44 12.90 0.92
N GLY A 328 -9.52 12.16 1.19
CA GLY A 328 -10.55 11.79 0.21
C GLY A 328 -11.77 11.12 0.84
N SER A 329 -12.70 10.62 0.00
CA SER A 329 -13.94 9.99 0.51
C SER A 329 -13.69 8.72 1.33
N ARG A 330 -12.59 7.98 1.09
CA ARG A 330 -12.24 6.75 1.81
C ARG A 330 -10.76 6.62 2.20
N THR A 331 -9.97 7.69 2.16
CA THR A 331 -8.52 7.61 2.42
C THR A 331 -8.12 8.41 3.65
N MET A 332 -7.41 7.75 4.58
CA MET A 332 -6.79 8.38 5.75
C MET A 332 -5.28 8.42 5.60
N GLU A 333 -4.70 9.58 5.84
CA GLU A 333 -3.26 9.84 5.74
C GLU A 333 -2.73 10.45 7.04
N TRP A 334 -1.42 10.47 7.19
CA TRP A 334 -0.76 11.17 8.28
C TRP A 334 -0.96 12.68 8.17
N ASP A 335 -1.24 13.32 9.29
CA ASP A 335 -1.05 14.75 9.40
C ASP A 335 0.45 15.06 9.59
N THR A 336 1.06 15.63 8.55
CA THR A 336 2.51 15.95 8.54
C THR A 336 2.90 17.06 9.50
N GLU A 337 1.93 17.84 10.01
CA GLU A 337 2.18 18.93 10.97
C GLU A 337 2.10 18.46 12.43
N HIS A 338 1.57 17.26 12.67
CA HIS A 338 1.40 16.72 14.02
C HIS A 338 2.76 16.35 14.67
N ASP A 339 2.93 16.64 15.96
CA ASP A 339 4.20 16.43 16.70
C ASP A 339 4.68 14.98 16.69
N ASP A 340 3.73 14.04 16.71
CA ASP A 340 4.01 12.61 16.69
C ASP A 340 4.55 12.08 15.36
N TYR A 341 4.45 12.86 14.28
CA TYR A 341 5.02 12.47 13.00
C TYR A 341 6.55 12.33 13.17
N PRO A 342 7.20 11.23 12.72
CA PRO A 342 8.62 10.98 12.99
C PRO A 342 9.58 12.11 12.62
N ARG A 343 9.25 12.90 11.59
CA ARG A 343 10.03 14.07 11.19
C ARG A 343 9.87 15.29 12.10
N ASN A 344 8.89 15.32 12.99
CA ASN A 344 8.65 16.40 13.95
C ASN A 344 9.13 16.08 15.36
N TRP A 345 9.63 14.86 15.60
CA TRP A 345 10.16 14.46 16.92
C TRP A 345 11.26 15.40 17.43
N PRO A 346 11.39 15.54 18.77
CA PRO A 346 12.42 16.37 19.36
C PRO A 346 13.82 15.88 18.97
N ILE A 347 14.74 16.82 18.75
CA ILE A 347 16.09 16.53 18.24
C ILE A 347 16.85 15.53 19.11
N GLN A 348 16.66 15.56 20.43
CA GLN A 348 17.28 14.63 21.37
C GLN A 348 16.86 13.19 21.11
N ARG A 349 15.58 12.97 20.77
CA ARG A 349 15.04 11.65 20.44
C ARG A 349 15.65 11.12 19.15
N LYS A 350 15.67 11.97 18.11
CA LYS A 350 16.25 11.60 16.82
C LYS A 350 17.74 11.32 16.93
N LEU A 351 18.46 12.13 17.72
CA LEU A 351 19.89 11.95 17.96
C LEU A 351 20.16 10.64 18.69
N TYR A 352 19.40 10.30 19.72
CA TYR A 352 19.51 9.00 20.39
C TYR A 352 19.32 7.83 19.42
N ASP A 353 18.19 7.83 18.69
CA ASP A 353 17.86 6.77 17.74
C ASP A 353 18.94 6.63 16.66
N ALA A 354 19.39 7.76 16.09
CA ALA A 354 20.48 7.78 15.11
C ALA A 354 21.80 7.25 15.71
N THR A 355 22.26 7.75 16.86
CA THR A 355 23.53 7.34 17.46
C THR A 355 23.61 5.84 17.70
N VAL A 356 22.54 5.23 18.24
CA VAL A 356 22.52 3.78 18.51
C VAL A 356 22.55 2.97 17.20
N MET A 357 21.77 3.38 16.18
CA MET A 357 21.76 2.69 14.89
C MET A 357 23.12 2.83 14.15
N PHE A 358 23.72 4.02 14.17
CA PHE A 358 25.04 4.27 13.59
C PHE A 358 26.14 3.46 14.28
N PHE A 359 26.09 3.36 15.62
CA PHE A 359 27.09 2.59 16.35
C PHE A 359 26.97 1.08 16.07
N LEU A 360 25.74 0.56 15.90
CA LEU A 360 25.53 -0.82 15.46
C LEU A 360 26.13 -1.06 14.07
N GLU A 361 25.87 -0.18 13.12
CA GLU A 361 26.45 -0.27 11.77
C GLU A 361 27.98 -0.22 11.79
N PHE A 362 28.54 0.79 12.49
CA PHE A 362 29.97 0.95 12.66
C PHE A 362 30.60 -0.34 13.20
N TYR A 363 30.07 -0.84 14.31
CA TYR A 363 30.67 -1.96 15.02
C TYR A 363 30.53 -3.28 14.26
N THR A 364 29.38 -3.56 13.66
CA THR A 364 29.21 -4.75 12.82
C THR A 364 30.13 -4.72 11.58
N THR A 365 30.41 -3.52 11.05
CA THR A 365 31.39 -3.31 9.97
C THR A 365 32.83 -3.45 10.44
N VAL A 366 33.17 -3.06 11.67
CA VAL A 366 34.49 -3.38 12.27
C VAL A 366 34.68 -4.89 12.32
N ILE A 367 33.69 -5.63 12.82
CA ILE A 367 33.79 -7.09 12.97
C ILE A 367 33.77 -7.80 11.61
N SER A 368 33.20 -7.22 10.55
CA SER A 368 33.17 -7.84 9.22
C SER A 368 34.57 -8.09 8.65
N THR A 369 35.51 -7.16 8.84
CA THR A 369 36.89 -7.22 8.31
C THR A 369 37.89 -7.87 9.27
N THR A 370 37.46 -8.34 10.45
CA THR A 370 38.33 -9.09 11.39
C THR A 370 38.55 -10.55 10.97
N GLY A 371 37.72 -11.06 10.05
CA GLY A 371 37.72 -12.46 9.62
C GLY A 371 39.10 -12.98 9.21
N PRO A 372 39.84 -12.29 8.33
CA PRO A 372 41.16 -12.73 7.91
C PRO A 372 42.19 -12.77 9.04
N SER A 373 42.19 -11.77 9.93
CA SER A 373 43.06 -11.75 11.12
C SER A 373 42.76 -12.91 12.08
N ALA A 374 41.50 -13.27 12.25
CA ALA A 374 41.10 -14.42 13.06
C ALA A 374 41.44 -15.76 12.38
N ALA A 375 41.29 -15.83 11.06
CA ALA A 375 41.54 -17.03 10.27
C ALA A 375 43.00 -17.50 10.35
N GLU A 376 43.97 -16.57 10.45
CA GLU A 376 45.39 -16.93 10.49
C GLU A 376 45.77 -17.86 11.66
N LEU A 377 45.27 -17.57 12.88
CA LEU A 377 45.48 -18.44 14.04
C LEU A 377 44.56 -19.67 14.00
N ALA A 378 43.30 -19.50 13.58
CA ALA A 378 42.32 -20.59 13.52
C ALA A 378 42.74 -21.70 12.53
N MET A 379 43.46 -21.34 11.47
CA MET A 379 44.01 -22.27 10.48
C MET A 379 44.90 -23.33 11.13
N LYS A 380 45.81 -22.92 12.02
CA LYS A 380 46.73 -23.82 12.75
C LYS A 380 45.97 -24.68 13.75
N GLU A 381 44.99 -24.10 14.43
CA GLU A 381 44.21 -24.78 15.45
C GLU A 381 43.33 -25.90 14.88
N TYR A 382 42.65 -25.63 13.76
CA TYR A 382 41.76 -26.59 13.12
C TYR A 382 42.45 -27.50 12.09
N GLY A 383 43.73 -27.29 11.80
CA GLY A 383 44.47 -28.05 10.79
C GLY A 383 43.89 -27.90 9.36
N LEU A 384 43.29 -26.74 9.06
CA LEU A 384 42.65 -26.46 7.76
C LEU A 384 43.59 -25.68 6.84
N SER A 385 43.31 -25.68 5.54
CA SER A 385 44.03 -24.82 4.60
C SER A 385 43.62 -23.35 4.76
N ARG A 386 44.48 -22.41 4.31
CA ARG A 386 44.18 -20.96 4.31
C ARG A 386 42.86 -20.66 3.61
N VAL A 387 42.66 -21.27 2.44
CA VAL A 387 41.45 -21.07 1.62
C VAL A 387 40.20 -21.50 2.38
N ILE A 388 40.17 -22.71 2.95
CA ILE A 388 39.00 -23.21 3.69
C ILE A 388 38.72 -22.34 4.92
N THR A 389 39.76 -21.93 5.64
CA THR A 389 39.60 -21.08 6.84
C THR A 389 39.06 -19.70 6.47
N LEU A 390 39.61 -19.05 5.43
CA LEU A 390 39.08 -17.78 4.92
C LEU A 390 37.67 -17.93 4.36
N THR A 391 37.33 -19.07 3.74
CA THR A 391 35.95 -19.34 3.33
C THR A 391 35.00 -19.29 4.53
N GLY A 392 35.38 -19.92 5.64
CA GLY A 392 34.61 -19.90 6.88
C GLY A 392 34.46 -18.53 7.54
N PHE A 393 35.57 -17.82 7.70
CA PHE A 393 35.62 -16.58 8.45
C PHE A 393 35.16 -15.36 7.65
N GLN A 394 35.45 -15.32 6.35
CA GLN A 394 35.23 -14.13 5.53
C GLN A 394 34.15 -14.34 4.46
N PHE A 395 34.24 -15.40 3.67
CA PHE A 395 33.29 -15.64 2.59
C PHE A 395 31.87 -15.92 3.09
N MET A 396 31.71 -16.75 4.13
CA MET A 396 30.41 -17.01 4.75
C MET A 396 29.76 -15.72 5.27
N TYR A 397 30.54 -14.82 5.89
CA TYR A 397 30.04 -13.52 6.33
C TYR A 397 29.56 -12.67 5.16
N GLY A 398 30.41 -12.50 4.13
CA GLY A 398 30.07 -11.65 2.98
C GLY A 398 28.88 -12.16 2.18
N ILE A 399 28.73 -13.49 2.01
CA ILE A 399 27.53 -14.08 1.38
C ILE A 399 26.30 -13.94 2.27
N GLY A 400 26.44 -14.12 3.59
CA GLY A 400 25.38 -13.82 4.54
C GLY A 400 24.88 -12.39 4.36
N GLN A 401 25.79 -11.42 4.33
CA GLN A 401 25.48 -10.00 4.15
C GLN A 401 24.87 -9.70 2.77
N ALA A 402 25.35 -10.36 1.70
CA ALA A 402 24.78 -10.22 0.35
C ALA A 402 23.31 -10.67 0.32
N LEU A 403 23.01 -11.85 0.85
CA LEU A 403 21.65 -12.39 0.90
C LEU A 403 20.74 -11.62 1.86
N GLY A 404 21.30 -11.18 2.99
CA GLY A 404 20.64 -10.27 3.90
C GLY A 404 20.28 -8.97 3.19
N GLY A 405 21.16 -8.46 2.32
CA GLY A 405 20.93 -7.21 1.62
C GLY A 405 19.78 -7.21 0.61
N LEU A 406 19.44 -8.38 0.06
CA LEU A 406 18.27 -8.56 -0.80
C LEU A 406 16.97 -8.73 -0.01
N THR A 407 17.06 -9.34 1.17
CA THR A 407 15.88 -9.82 1.92
C THR A 407 15.45 -8.86 3.02
N MET A 408 16.40 -8.28 3.77
CA MET A 408 16.13 -7.42 4.92
C MET A 408 15.38 -6.12 4.60
N PRO A 409 15.63 -5.42 3.46
CA PRO A 409 14.93 -4.16 3.21
C PRO A 409 13.39 -4.34 3.14
N PRO A 410 12.83 -5.26 2.34
CA PRO A 410 11.38 -5.52 2.34
C PRO A 410 10.82 -6.01 3.68
N PHE A 411 11.59 -6.80 4.45
CA PHE A 411 11.18 -7.19 5.79
C PHE A 411 11.12 -6.00 6.75
N SER A 412 12.08 -5.08 6.67
CA SER A 412 12.06 -3.86 7.47
C SER A 412 10.92 -2.92 7.10
N GLU A 413 10.48 -2.98 5.85
CA GLU A 413 9.36 -2.19 5.35
C GLU A 413 8.01 -2.69 5.87
N SER A 414 7.88 -4.00 6.04
CA SER A 414 6.65 -4.64 6.54
C SER A 414 6.59 -4.76 8.07
N LEU A 415 7.70 -5.11 8.73
CA LEU A 415 7.76 -5.32 10.18
C LEU A 415 7.98 -4.03 10.99
N GLY A 416 8.44 -2.97 10.32
CA GLY A 416 8.91 -1.74 10.94
C GLY A 416 10.42 -1.74 11.19
N ARG A 417 11.00 -0.54 11.38
CA ARG A 417 12.45 -0.34 11.56
C ARG A 417 12.91 -0.89 12.91
N LYS A 418 12.18 -0.59 13.99
CA LYS A 418 12.60 -0.94 15.37
C LYS A 418 12.80 -2.44 15.55
N LYS A 419 11.80 -3.23 15.14
CA LYS A 419 11.85 -4.70 15.27
C LYS A 419 12.99 -5.29 14.46
N SER A 420 13.26 -4.73 13.29
CA SER A 420 14.34 -5.18 12.40
C SER A 420 15.72 -5.02 13.07
N TYR A 421 16.00 -3.87 13.68
CA TYR A 421 17.25 -3.65 14.41
C TYR A 421 17.40 -4.57 15.63
N LEU A 422 16.33 -4.77 16.41
CA LEU A 422 16.36 -5.66 17.57
C LEU A 422 16.66 -7.11 17.17
N VAL A 423 15.95 -7.64 16.17
CA VAL A 423 16.18 -9.00 15.68
C VAL A 423 17.60 -9.14 15.12
N SER A 424 18.08 -8.14 14.37
CA SER A 424 19.44 -8.10 13.85
C SER A 424 20.49 -8.13 14.97
N ALA A 425 20.43 -7.21 15.93
CA ALA A 425 21.42 -7.11 17.00
C ALA A 425 21.44 -8.37 17.89
N GLY A 426 20.26 -8.93 18.20
CA GLY A 426 20.14 -10.18 18.95
C GLY A 426 20.73 -11.37 18.19
N ALA A 427 20.36 -11.55 16.92
CA ALA A 427 20.90 -12.61 16.07
C ALA A 427 22.42 -12.46 15.85
N TYR A 428 22.92 -11.24 15.69
CA TYR A 428 24.34 -10.94 15.57
C TYR A 428 25.09 -11.31 16.85
N SER A 429 24.59 -10.91 18.02
CA SER A 429 25.19 -11.24 19.31
C SER A 429 25.28 -12.75 19.55
N ILE A 430 24.17 -13.48 19.34
CA ILE A 430 24.11 -14.94 19.51
C ILE A 430 25.04 -15.64 18.52
N SER A 431 25.08 -15.21 17.27
CA SER A 431 25.94 -15.81 16.25
C SER A 431 27.43 -15.54 16.50
N CYS A 432 27.82 -14.35 16.99
CA CYS A 432 29.18 -14.10 17.44
C CYS A 432 29.57 -14.98 18.63
N LEU A 433 28.65 -15.20 19.58
CA LEU A 433 28.88 -16.13 20.68
C LEU A 433 29.09 -17.57 20.17
N LEU A 434 28.30 -18.00 19.18
CA LEU A 434 28.47 -19.30 18.51
C LEU A 434 29.87 -19.45 17.91
N VAL A 435 30.36 -18.42 17.21
CA VAL A 435 31.71 -18.43 16.59
C VAL A 435 32.81 -18.56 17.63
N GLY A 436 32.68 -17.89 18.78
CA GLY A 436 33.68 -17.95 19.84
C GLY A 436 33.67 -19.25 20.64
N VAL A 437 32.47 -19.74 21.02
CA VAL A 437 32.31 -20.86 21.96
C VAL A 437 32.48 -22.21 21.27
N VAL A 438 31.96 -22.39 20.06
CA VAL A 438 31.89 -23.72 19.44
C VAL A 438 33.28 -24.14 18.93
N PRO A 439 33.86 -25.25 19.42
CA PRO A 439 35.18 -25.73 19.00
C PRO A 439 35.07 -26.55 17.70
N SER A 440 34.37 -26.03 16.69
CA SER A 440 34.18 -26.70 15.41
C SER A 440 34.16 -25.68 14.26
N PRO A 441 34.88 -25.94 13.15
CA PRO A 441 34.83 -25.11 11.95
C PRO A 441 33.40 -24.90 11.44
N ALA A 442 32.56 -25.94 11.47
CA ALA A 442 31.17 -25.83 11.01
C ALA A 442 30.37 -24.81 11.84
N GLY A 443 30.58 -24.78 13.16
CA GLY A 443 29.97 -23.79 14.05
C GLY A 443 30.40 -22.36 13.72
N VAL A 444 31.68 -22.17 13.42
CA VAL A 444 32.21 -20.88 12.95
C VAL A 444 31.56 -20.47 11.63
N PHE A 445 31.43 -21.38 10.66
CA PHE A 445 30.94 -21.06 9.32
C PHE A 445 29.47 -20.63 9.38
N ILE A 446 28.66 -21.38 10.13
CA ILE A 446 27.24 -21.06 10.36
C ILE A 446 27.12 -19.75 11.13
N GLY A 447 27.89 -19.55 12.20
CA GLY A 447 27.87 -18.32 12.99
C GLY A 447 28.27 -17.11 12.16
N ARG A 448 29.31 -17.22 11.33
CA ARG A 448 29.74 -16.13 10.44
C ARG A 448 28.70 -15.82 9.37
N PHE A 449 28.07 -16.83 8.77
CA PHE A 449 26.95 -16.63 7.84
C PHE A 449 25.79 -15.87 8.49
N ILE A 450 25.33 -16.30 9.68
CA ILE A 450 24.23 -15.66 10.39
C ILE A 450 24.60 -14.23 10.81
N SER A 451 25.81 -14.01 11.31
CA SER A 451 26.27 -12.66 11.68
C SER A 451 26.30 -11.72 10.46
N GLY A 452 26.78 -12.19 9.30
CA GLY A 452 26.73 -11.42 8.05
C GLY A 452 25.30 -11.13 7.60
N TYR A 453 24.41 -12.12 7.67
CA TYR A 453 22.99 -11.94 7.33
C TYR A 453 22.31 -10.90 8.23
N ALA A 454 22.59 -10.95 9.53
CA ALA A 454 22.09 -9.98 10.50
C ALA A 454 22.67 -8.57 10.28
N SER A 455 23.94 -8.45 9.88
CA SER A 455 24.60 -7.15 9.63
C SER A 455 24.01 -6.39 8.45
N ALA A 456 23.27 -7.05 7.56
CA ALA A 456 22.62 -6.38 6.43
C ALA A 456 21.53 -5.38 6.86
N VAL A 457 20.94 -5.56 8.06
CA VAL A 457 19.95 -4.62 8.59
C VAL A 457 20.57 -3.24 8.84
N PRO A 458 21.55 -3.06 9.74
CA PRO A 458 22.17 -1.74 9.95
C PRO A 458 22.83 -1.19 8.68
N ALA A 459 23.37 -2.06 7.82
CA ALA A 459 24.02 -1.64 6.58
C ALA A 459 23.09 -1.10 5.49
N ILE A 460 21.77 -1.32 5.57
CA ILE A 460 20.83 -0.91 4.51
C ILE A 460 19.60 -0.18 5.06
N VAL A 461 19.03 -0.70 6.15
CA VAL A 461 17.81 -0.15 6.76
C VAL A 461 18.07 1.23 7.38
N LEU A 462 19.33 1.55 7.71
CA LEU A 462 19.73 2.85 8.26
C LEU A 462 19.44 4.01 7.31
N ALA A 463 19.68 3.84 6.00
CA ALA A 463 19.34 4.86 5.00
C ALA A 463 17.85 5.25 5.08
N GLY A 464 16.98 4.24 5.08
CA GLY A 464 15.53 4.43 5.16
C GLY A 464 15.10 4.98 6.51
N SER A 465 15.77 4.60 7.60
CA SER A 465 15.47 5.13 8.94
C SER A 465 15.81 6.63 9.04
N ILE A 466 16.92 7.07 8.43
CA ILE A 466 17.28 8.49 8.35
C ILE A 466 16.27 9.26 7.49
N GLU A 467 15.82 8.68 6.37
CA GLU A 467 14.79 9.27 5.50
C GLU A 467 13.41 9.40 6.19
N ASP A 468 13.07 8.43 7.04
CA ASP A 468 11.86 8.44 7.85
C ASP A 468 11.91 9.56 8.93
N LEU A 469 13.09 9.88 9.48
CA LEU A 469 13.28 10.80 10.63
C LEU A 469 13.66 12.25 10.27
N TYR A 470 14.36 12.47 9.16
CA TYR A 470 14.97 13.76 8.83
C TYR A 470 14.50 14.31 7.49
N SER A 471 14.38 15.64 7.45
CA SER A 471 14.11 16.38 6.21
C SER A 471 15.34 16.41 5.29
N THR A 472 15.15 16.87 4.06
CA THR A 472 16.13 16.80 2.96
C THR A 472 17.53 17.31 3.33
N TRP A 473 17.63 18.40 4.09
CA TRP A 473 18.92 19.06 4.40
C TRP A 473 19.76 18.33 5.45
N PRO A 474 19.29 18.07 6.70
CA PRO A 474 20.05 17.28 7.67
C PRO A 474 20.33 15.87 7.17
N ARG A 475 19.42 15.29 6.36
CA ARG A 475 19.58 13.96 5.76
C ARG A 475 20.86 13.85 4.93
N LEU A 476 21.23 14.88 4.17
CA LEU A 476 22.47 14.89 3.36
C LEU A 476 23.71 14.63 4.23
N TRP A 477 23.82 15.37 5.35
CA TRP A 477 24.95 15.27 6.28
C TRP A 477 24.96 13.95 7.05
N LEU A 478 23.79 13.44 7.44
CA LEU A 478 23.68 12.17 8.15
C LEU A 478 24.04 10.99 7.25
N LEU A 479 23.61 10.99 5.99
CA LEU A 479 23.99 9.95 5.03
C LEU A 479 25.50 9.97 4.74
N TRP A 480 26.11 11.16 4.67
CA TRP A 480 27.57 11.29 4.54
C TRP A 480 28.29 10.74 5.78
N LEU A 481 27.89 11.17 6.97
CA LEU A 481 28.48 10.72 8.23
C LEU A 481 28.36 9.21 8.38
N TRP A 482 27.24 8.62 7.93
CA TRP A 482 27.04 7.17 7.92
C TRP A 482 28.06 6.49 7.02
N ASN A 483 28.23 6.96 5.79
CA ASN A 483 29.22 6.41 4.86
C ASN A 483 30.65 6.54 5.41
N CYS A 484 31.02 7.68 5.99
CA CYS A 484 32.31 7.84 6.67
C CYS A 484 32.47 6.83 7.79
N SER A 485 31.46 6.68 8.65
CA SER A 485 31.45 5.70 9.73
C SER A 485 31.67 4.28 9.23
N THR A 486 30.98 3.86 8.16
CA THR A 486 31.15 2.52 7.58
C THR A 486 32.57 2.32 7.02
N ILE A 487 33.13 3.28 6.28
CA ILE A 487 34.51 3.15 5.75
C ILE A 487 35.55 3.16 6.88
N VAL A 488 35.37 4.00 7.91
CA VAL A 488 36.22 3.97 9.10
C VAL A 488 36.11 2.61 9.79
N GLY A 489 34.90 2.04 9.91
CA GLY A 489 34.70 0.70 10.44
C GLY A 489 35.49 -0.37 9.68
N LEU A 490 35.44 -0.35 8.34
CA LEU A 490 36.22 -1.28 7.50
C LEU A 490 37.72 -1.19 7.77
N CYS A 491 38.24 0.02 7.97
CA CYS A 491 39.67 0.28 8.24
C CYS A 491 40.07 -0.07 9.68
N VAL A 492 39.19 0.16 10.65
CA VAL A 492 39.44 -0.16 12.06
C VAL A 492 39.41 -1.67 12.30
N GLY A 493 38.59 -2.43 11.58
CA GLY A 493 38.45 -3.86 11.78
C GLY A 493 39.74 -4.68 11.74
N PRO A 494 40.62 -4.55 10.74
CA PRO A 494 41.90 -5.27 10.72
C PRO A 494 42.83 -4.87 11.86
N ILE A 495 42.83 -3.59 12.28
CA ILE A 495 43.60 -3.10 13.42
C ILE A 495 43.05 -3.68 14.72
N TYR A 496 41.73 -3.62 14.90
CA TYR A 496 41.03 -4.18 16.04
C TYR A 496 41.26 -5.70 16.15
N GLY A 497 41.11 -6.41 15.04
CA GLY A 497 41.32 -7.85 14.93
C GLY A 497 42.76 -8.25 15.24
N SER A 498 43.75 -7.67 14.56
CA SER A 498 45.16 -8.06 14.72
C SER A 498 45.67 -7.87 16.14
N PHE A 499 45.29 -6.78 16.82
CA PHE A 499 45.71 -6.49 18.19
C PHE A 499 45.07 -7.45 19.21
N ILE A 500 43.77 -7.71 19.10
CA ILE A 500 43.08 -8.65 20.02
C ILE A 500 43.56 -10.07 19.80
N VAL A 501 43.64 -10.50 18.53
CA VAL A 501 44.12 -11.84 18.13
C VAL A 501 45.53 -12.07 18.68
N SER A 502 46.42 -11.08 18.57
CA SER A 502 47.79 -11.19 19.07
C SER A 502 47.91 -11.18 20.60
N ALA A 503 46.99 -10.52 21.30
CA ALA A 503 47.06 -10.36 22.76
C ALA A 503 46.43 -11.52 23.53
N ILE A 504 45.20 -11.91 23.15
CA ILE A 504 44.37 -12.85 23.92
C ILE A 504 43.71 -13.94 23.04
N GLY A 505 43.96 -13.94 21.73
CA GLY A 505 43.49 -14.96 20.79
C GLY A 505 42.24 -14.58 20.00
N TRP A 506 41.99 -15.32 18.92
CA TRP A 506 40.99 -14.95 17.90
C TRP A 506 39.53 -15.07 18.39
N ARG A 507 39.24 -15.99 19.33
CA ARG A 507 37.88 -16.15 19.89
C ARG A 507 37.38 -14.91 20.60
N TRP A 508 38.29 -14.17 21.25
CA TRP A 508 37.95 -12.95 22.00
C TRP A 508 37.46 -11.81 21.11
N VAL A 509 37.85 -11.77 19.83
CA VAL A 509 37.26 -10.84 18.86
C VAL A 509 35.74 -11.03 18.81
N TYR A 510 35.28 -12.28 18.80
CA TYR A 510 33.86 -12.60 18.71
C TYR A 510 33.14 -12.58 20.06
N TYR A 511 33.82 -12.85 21.17
CA TYR A 511 33.25 -12.64 22.51
C TYR A 511 32.98 -11.16 22.79
N ILE A 512 33.94 -10.28 22.49
CA ILE A 512 33.74 -8.84 22.64
C ILE A 512 32.63 -8.37 21.68
N ALA A 513 32.57 -8.93 20.47
CA ALA A 513 31.49 -8.66 19.54
C ALA A 513 30.11 -9.05 20.09
N ALA A 514 29.99 -10.25 20.66
CA ALA A 514 28.76 -10.74 21.27
C ALA A 514 28.29 -9.83 22.41
N ILE A 515 29.20 -9.44 23.31
CA ILE A 515 28.90 -8.56 24.45
C ILE A 515 28.47 -7.17 23.96
N THR A 516 29.23 -6.57 23.05
CA THR A 516 28.95 -5.22 22.54
C THR A 516 27.59 -5.18 21.81
N CYS A 517 27.30 -6.19 20.98
CA CYS A 517 26.00 -6.30 20.31
C CYS A 517 24.84 -6.62 21.28
N ALA A 518 25.09 -7.32 22.39
CA ALA A 518 24.08 -7.52 23.43
C ALA A 518 23.75 -6.20 24.16
N VAL A 519 24.76 -5.40 24.48
CA VAL A 519 24.56 -4.05 25.04
C VAL A 519 23.78 -3.18 24.05
N LEU A 520 24.16 -3.21 22.77
CA LEU A 520 23.43 -2.50 21.72
C LEU A 520 21.99 -2.98 21.57
N PHE A 521 21.72 -4.29 21.69
CA PHE A 521 20.36 -4.82 21.70
C PHE A 521 19.52 -4.19 22.82
N VAL A 522 20.08 -4.05 24.03
CA VAL A 522 19.40 -3.38 25.15
C VAL A 522 19.15 -1.91 24.84
N LEU A 523 20.14 -1.20 24.30
CA LEU A 523 19.97 0.21 23.90
C LEU A 523 18.92 0.38 22.79
N LEU A 524 18.91 -0.52 21.81
CA LEU A 524 17.92 -0.55 20.73
C LEU A 524 16.50 -0.81 21.23
N TRP A 525 16.33 -1.36 22.44
CA TRP A 525 15.00 -1.51 23.03
C TRP A 525 14.32 -0.15 23.26
N PHE A 526 15.11 0.89 23.52
CA PHE A 526 14.62 2.23 23.82
C PHE A 526 14.41 3.10 22.59
N ILE A 527 14.75 2.67 21.37
CA ILE A 527 14.45 3.44 20.14
C ILE A 527 12.95 3.43 19.83
N CYS A 528 12.48 4.39 19.03
CA CYS A 528 11.08 4.45 18.59
C CYS A 528 10.94 3.83 17.19
N GLU A 529 9.73 3.43 16.84
CA GLU A 529 9.42 3.00 15.48
C GLU A 529 9.39 4.24 14.57
N SER A 530 10.38 4.38 13.69
CA SER A 530 10.50 5.57 12.83
C SER A 530 9.61 5.50 11.59
N ARG A 531 9.13 4.32 11.15
CA ARG A 531 8.40 4.20 9.88
C ARG A 531 6.99 4.83 9.94
N PRO A 532 6.69 5.87 9.15
CA PRO A 532 5.37 6.51 9.18
C PRO A 532 4.21 5.56 8.83
N THR A 533 4.37 4.69 7.83
CA THR A 533 3.30 3.76 7.39
C THR A 533 2.95 2.71 8.45
N THR A 534 3.94 2.22 9.21
CA THR A 534 3.70 1.31 10.35
C THR A 534 3.01 2.03 11.50
N LEU A 535 3.42 3.26 11.84
CA LEU A 535 2.75 4.05 12.86
C LEU A 535 1.33 4.43 12.46
N LEU A 536 1.10 4.73 11.17
CA LEU A 536 -0.21 5.05 10.60
C LEU A 536 -1.18 3.88 10.82
N SER A 537 -0.72 2.68 10.46
CA SER A 537 -1.53 1.46 10.58
C SER A 537 -1.94 1.21 12.03
N ARG A 538 -1.00 1.35 12.98
CA ARG A 538 -1.30 1.19 14.42
C ARG A 538 -2.30 2.23 14.94
N ARG A 539 -2.17 3.49 14.50
CA ARG A 539 -3.08 4.57 14.91
C ARG A 539 -4.48 4.39 14.34
N PHE A 540 -4.56 3.93 13.10
CA PHE A 540 -5.84 3.65 12.47
C PHE A 540 -6.55 2.46 13.13
N GLU A 541 -5.82 1.38 13.46
CA GLU A 541 -6.35 0.26 14.25
C GLU A 541 -6.88 0.75 15.61
N HIS A 542 -6.16 1.64 16.28
CA HIS A 542 -6.61 2.26 17.53
C HIS A 542 -7.86 3.12 17.33
N LEU A 543 -7.93 3.93 16.27
CA LEU A 543 -9.11 4.72 15.94
C LEU A 543 -10.33 3.83 15.66
N GLN A 544 -10.17 2.75 14.88
CA GLN A 544 -11.22 1.76 14.63
C GLN A 544 -11.70 1.10 15.93
N SER A 545 -10.80 0.82 16.88
CA SER A 545 -11.20 0.24 18.17
C SER A 545 -12.11 1.16 18.99
N LYS A 546 -11.99 2.49 18.81
CA LYS A 546 -12.80 3.49 19.51
C LYS A 546 -14.09 3.86 18.79
N VAL A 547 -14.03 4.04 17.46
CA VAL A 547 -15.14 4.58 16.65
C VAL A 547 -15.95 3.47 15.97
N GLY A 548 -15.47 2.23 16.02
CA GLY A 548 -16.06 1.09 15.31
C GLY A 548 -15.47 0.90 13.92
N ASN A 549 -16.07 -0.02 13.16
CA ASN A 549 -15.50 -0.47 11.89
C ASN A 549 -15.60 0.62 10.81
N LEU A 550 -14.51 1.38 10.63
CA LEU A 550 -14.39 2.41 9.62
C LEU A 550 -13.97 1.77 8.28
N ASP A 551 -14.86 1.83 7.29
CA ASP A 551 -14.60 1.36 5.92
C ASP A 551 -13.74 2.37 5.13
N MET A 552 -12.50 2.56 5.60
CA MET A 552 -11.51 3.46 5.00
C MET A 552 -10.22 2.72 4.65
N ASP A 553 -9.68 3.05 3.48
CA ASP A 553 -8.40 2.57 3.00
C ASP A 553 -7.26 3.35 3.63
N ILE A 554 -6.27 2.60 4.14
CA ILE A 554 -4.98 3.14 4.51
C ILE A 554 -4.05 2.97 3.30
N PRO A 555 -3.50 4.04 2.73
CA PRO A 555 -2.48 3.93 1.70
C PRO A 555 -1.20 3.37 2.34
N ASN A 556 -1.09 2.04 2.37
CA ASN A 556 0.12 1.33 2.77
C ASN A 556 0.74 0.67 1.52
N PRO A 557 1.59 1.39 0.77
CA PRO A 557 2.24 0.88 -0.43
C PRO A 557 3.17 -0.32 -0.15
N ASP A 558 3.54 -0.53 1.12
CA ASP A 558 4.49 -1.54 1.57
C ASP A 558 3.82 -2.82 2.07
N ARG A 559 2.47 -2.86 2.06
CA ARG A 559 1.72 -4.02 2.56
C ARG A 559 1.93 -5.20 1.62
N ILE A 560 2.76 -6.14 2.06
CA ILE A 560 2.99 -7.41 1.36
C ILE A 560 1.72 -8.25 1.52
N SER A 561 0.92 -8.32 0.45
CA SER A 561 -0.40 -8.92 0.50
C SER A 561 -0.35 -10.43 0.34
N ASN A 562 0.69 -10.95 -0.35
CA ASN A 562 0.80 -12.36 -0.72
C ASN A 562 2.26 -12.87 -0.74
N LYS A 563 2.47 -14.17 -0.46
CA LYS A 563 3.80 -14.84 -0.57
C LYS A 563 4.43 -14.72 -1.96
N ARG A 564 3.62 -14.72 -3.03
CA ARG A 564 4.10 -14.50 -4.41
C ARG A 564 4.62 -13.08 -4.63
N GLU A 565 3.98 -12.11 -4.01
CA GLU A 565 4.41 -10.71 -4.05
C GLU A 565 5.73 -10.53 -3.30
N LEU A 566 5.89 -11.17 -2.14
CA LEU A 566 7.15 -11.21 -1.38
C LEU A 566 8.31 -11.73 -2.23
N VAL A 567 8.16 -12.89 -2.89
CA VAL A 567 9.20 -13.45 -3.78
C VAL A 567 9.49 -12.51 -4.94
N LYS A 568 8.46 -11.89 -5.51
CA LYS A 568 8.62 -10.92 -6.61
C LYS A 568 9.44 -9.70 -6.16
N VAL A 569 9.21 -9.20 -4.96
CA VAL A 569 9.91 -8.04 -4.39
C VAL A 569 11.36 -8.37 -4.01
N ILE A 570 11.60 -9.51 -3.37
CA ILE A 570 12.93 -9.89 -2.85
C ILE A 570 13.87 -10.41 -3.94
N LEU A 571 13.37 -11.24 -4.86
CA LEU A 571 14.22 -11.92 -5.85
C LEU A 571 14.03 -11.38 -7.25
N VAL A 572 12.79 -11.32 -7.74
CA VAL A 572 12.52 -11.06 -9.17
C VAL A 572 12.84 -9.62 -9.56
N ARG A 573 12.46 -8.63 -8.75
CA ARG A 573 12.69 -7.21 -9.06
C ARG A 573 14.19 -6.84 -9.02
N PRO A 574 14.97 -7.18 -7.98
CA PRO A 574 16.41 -6.92 -7.98
C PRO A 574 17.13 -7.64 -9.12
N ALA A 575 16.82 -8.92 -9.37
CA ALA A 575 17.44 -9.68 -10.46
C ALA A 575 17.15 -9.06 -11.82
N ARG A 576 15.90 -8.61 -12.05
CA ARG A 576 15.54 -7.92 -13.30
C ARG A 576 16.31 -6.61 -13.44
N LEU A 577 16.25 -5.72 -12.44
CA LEU A 577 16.93 -4.42 -12.49
C LEU A 577 18.45 -4.59 -12.65
N GLY A 578 19.05 -5.56 -11.95
CA GLY A 578 20.48 -5.86 -12.02
C GLY A 578 20.96 -6.49 -13.33
N VAL A 579 20.05 -6.88 -14.24
CA VAL A 579 20.40 -7.41 -15.57
C VAL A 579 19.91 -6.51 -16.70
N THR A 580 18.80 -5.77 -16.49
CA THR A 580 18.20 -4.95 -17.54
C THR A 580 18.56 -3.48 -17.49
N GLU A 581 18.91 -2.92 -16.32
CA GLU A 581 19.15 -1.48 -16.17
C GLU A 581 20.66 -1.15 -16.20
N PRO A 582 21.18 -0.54 -17.29
CA PRO A 582 22.61 -0.29 -17.43
C PRO A 582 23.19 0.61 -16.35
N ILE A 583 22.41 1.59 -15.87
CA ILE A 583 22.84 2.49 -14.79
C ILE A 583 23.04 1.71 -13.49
N ILE A 584 22.09 0.85 -13.12
CA ILE A 584 22.18 0.05 -11.89
C ILE A 584 23.35 -0.92 -11.99
N ILE A 585 23.55 -1.57 -13.14
CA ILE A 585 24.69 -2.47 -13.39
C ILE A 585 26.01 -1.74 -13.20
N LEU A 586 26.19 -0.61 -13.90
CA LEU A 586 27.44 0.16 -13.87
C LEU A 586 27.75 0.68 -12.47
N VAL A 587 26.76 1.30 -11.81
CA VAL A 587 26.88 1.79 -10.43
C VAL A 587 27.21 0.64 -9.48
N SER A 588 26.55 -0.51 -9.60
CA SER A 588 26.79 -1.65 -8.72
C SER A 588 28.18 -2.23 -8.90
N ILE A 589 28.68 -2.34 -10.14
CA ILE A 589 30.05 -2.81 -10.42
C ILE A 589 31.09 -1.84 -9.86
N LEU A 590 30.89 -0.53 -10.06
CA LEU A 590 31.79 0.50 -9.52
C LEU A 590 31.80 0.49 -7.98
N SER A 591 30.63 0.39 -7.36
CA SER A 591 30.52 0.34 -5.90
C SER A 591 31.10 -0.96 -5.33
N ALA A 592 30.83 -2.11 -5.97
CA ALA A 592 31.35 -3.40 -5.57
C ALA A 592 32.87 -3.51 -5.73
N SER A 593 33.46 -2.89 -6.75
CA SER A 593 34.92 -2.88 -6.93
C SER A 593 35.62 -2.06 -5.85
N ALA A 594 35.12 -0.86 -5.54
CA ALA A 594 35.65 -0.04 -4.45
C ALA A 594 35.51 -0.73 -3.08
N TRP A 595 34.36 -1.36 -2.82
CA TRP A 595 34.13 -2.13 -1.59
C TRP A 595 35.01 -3.38 -1.52
N GLY A 596 35.08 -4.14 -2.60
CA GLY A 596 35.89 -5.34 -2.72
C GLY A 596 37.37 -5.07 -2.52
N MET A 597 37.88 -3.95 -3.03
CA MET A 597 39.25 -3.50 -2.82
C MET A 597 39.57 -3.25 -1.33
N MET A 598 38.65 -2.67 -0.56
CA MET A 598 38.85 -2.49 0.88
C MET A 598 39.02 -3.83 1.61
N TYR A 599 38.28 -4.85 1.20
CA TYR A 599 38.44 -6.21 1.73
C TYR A 599 39.70 -6.89 1.18
N LEU A 600 40.08 -6.64 -0.08
CA LEU A 600 41.33 -7.14 -0.64
C LEU A 600 42.55 -6.66 0.16
N PHE A 601 42.54 -5.40 0.62
CA PHE A 601 43.60 -4.83 1.45
C PHE A 601 43.80 -5.51 2.80
N THR A 602 42.79 -6.20 3.35
CA THR A 602 42.95 -6.91 4.63
C THR A 602 43.97 -8.03 4.53
N GLU A 603 44.09 -8.65 3.35
CA GLU A 603 45.08 -9.70 3.06
C GLU A 603 46.29 -9.11 2.33
N SER A 604 46.12 -8.18 1.39
CA SER A 604 47.26 -7.69 0.62
C SER A 604 48.26 -6.89 1.46
N PHE A 605 47.80 -6.11 2.45
CA PHE A 605 48.70 -5.38 3.34
C PHE A 605 49.60 -6.34 4.13
N THR A 606 49.10 -7.56 4.47
CA THR A 606 49.92 -8.61 5.09
C THR A 606 51.15 -8.93 4.26
N VAL A 607 51.00 -9.05 2.95
CA VAL A 607 52.10 -9.31 2.02
C VAL A 607 52.98 -8.06 1.88
N VAL A 608 52.39 -6.93 1.49
CA VAL A 608 53.13 -5.69 1.18
C VAL A 608 53.99 -5.20 2.35
N TYR A 609 53.43 -5.11 3.55
CA TYR A 609 54.15 -4.53 4.68
C TYR A 609 55.02 -5.53 5.44
N SER A 610 54.80 -6.84 5.23
CA SER A 610 55.79 -7.83 5.68
C SER A 610 57.12 -7.68 4.94
N GLU A 611 57.10 -7.33 3.66
CA GLU A 611 58.31 -7.06 2.87
C GLU A 611 59.04 -5.78 3.33
N PHE A 612 58.30 -4.81 3.89
CA PHE A 612 58.88 -3.66 4.58
C PHE A 612 59.48 -4.00 5.97
N GLY A 613 59.39 -5.25 6.42
CA GLY A 613 59.90 -5.70 7.73
C GLY A 613 58.99 -5.37 8.91
N TRP A 614 57.71 -5.06 8.67
CA TRP A 614 56.77 -4.76 9.75
C TRP A 614 56.38 -6.02 10.53
N SER A 615 56.18 -5.89 11.83
CA SER A 615 55.69 -7.01 12.68
C SER A 615 54.23 -7.36 12.37
N SER A 616 53.81 -8.60 12.67
CA SER A 616 52.42 -9.07 12.46
C SER A 616 51.34 -8.15 13.05
N ARG A 617 51.63 -7.45 14.16
CA ARG A 617 50.72 -6.45 14.75
C ARG A 617 50.71 -5.13 13.98
N ALA A 618 51.88 -4.69 13.48
CA ALA A 618 52.02 -3.40 12.81
C ALA A 618 51.44 -3.41 11.39
N ILE A 619 51.40 -4.55 10.72
CA ILE A 619 50.98 -4.67 9.31
C ILE A 619 49.51 -4.21 9.06
N SER A 620 48.65 -4.15 10.07
CA SER A 620 47.30 -3.57 9.94
C SER A 620 47.25 -2.05 10.08
N LEU A 621 48.27 -1.39 10.62
CA LEU A 621 48.31 0.08 10.82
C LEU A 621 48.23 0.93 9.54
N PRO A 622 48.63 0.47 8.33
CA PRO A 622 48.46 1.24 7.09
C PRO A 622 47.00 1.65 6.82
N PHE A 623 46.01 0.94 7.39
CA PHE A 623 44.60 1.34 7.30
C PHE A 623 44.32 2.73 7.89
N ILE A 624 45.16 3.22 8.82
CA ILE A 624 45.04 4.57 9.38
C ILE A 624 45.28 5.64 8.31
N ALA A 625 46.14 5.36 7.33
CA ALA A 625 46.45 6.31 6.26
C ALA A 625 45.23 6.64 5.36
N LEU A 626 44.17 5.84 5.40
CA LEU A 626 42.94 6.14 4.67
C LEU A 626 42.11 7.23 5.36
N PHE A 627 42.25 7.45 6.68
CA PHE A 627 41.39 8.35 7.46
C PHE A 627 41.39 9.79 6.95
N PRO A 628 42.56 10.44 6.69
CA PRO A 628 42.56 11.81 6.18
C PRO A 628 41.76 11.93 4.87
N GLY A 629 41.82 10.93 4.00
CA GLY A 629 41.03 10.88 2.77
C GLY A 629 39.54 10.77 3.03
N ILE A 630 39.13 9.90 3.96
CA ILE A 630 37.72 9.76 4.35
C ILE A 630 37.16 11.10 4.83
N PHE A 631 37.88 11.83 5.69
CA PHE A 631 37.40 13.13 6.20
C PHE A 631 37.48 14.24 5.15
N ALA A 632 38.43 14.18 4.21
CA ALA A 632 38.52 15.13 3.09
C ALA A 632 37.26 15.11 2.19
N SER A 633 36.51 14.00 2.15
CA SER A 633 35.19 13.94 1.48
C SER A 633 34.19 14.98 2.00
N GLY A 634 34.34 15.46 3.23
CA GLY A 634 33.53 16.54 3.79
C GLY A 634 33.62 17.85 3.00
N LEU A 635 34.78 18.14 2.38
CA LEU A 635 34.96 19.32 1.53
C LEU A 635 34.05 19.26 0.29
N VAL A 636 33.88 18.06 -0.29
CA VAL A 636 32.96 17.82 -1.41
C VAL A 636 31.51 18.02 -0.94
N ARG A 637 31.17 17.60 0.28
CA ARG A 637 29.81 17.80 0.82
C ARG A 637 29.47 19.26 1.05
N PHE A 638 30.42 20.09 1.48
CA PHE A 638 30.21 21.54 1.52
C PHE A 638 29.95 22.11 0.12
N TRP A 639 30.68 21.63 -0.90
CA TRP A 639 30.44 22.04 -2.28
C TRP A 639 29.06 21.61 -2.80
N ASP A 640 28.64 20.36 -2.55
CA ASP A 640 27.30 19.86 -2.89
C ASP A 640 26.21 20.68 -2.19
N HIS A 641 26.39 20.97 -0.90
CA HIS A 641 25.45 21.79 -0.13
C HIS A 641 25.29 23.19 -0.73
N HIS A 642 26.40 23.85 -1.08
CA HIS A 642 26.37 25.16 -1.70
C HIS A 642 25.68 25.14 -3.08
N LYS A 643 25.99 24.13 -3.91
CA LYS A 643 25.41 23.94 -5.24
C LYS A 643 23.90 23.71 -5.18
N LEU A 644 23.43 22.82 -4.29
CA LEU A 644 22.01 22.53 -4.10
C LEU A 644 21.25 23.76 -3.56
N ASN A 645 21.86 24.51 -2.64
CA ASN A 645 21.24 25.71 -2.07
C ASN A 645 21.08 26.81 -3.14
N LYS A 646 22.08 26.96 -4.02
CA LYS A 646 21.99 27.87 -5.17
C LYS A 646 20.83 27.50 -6.10
N ARG A 647 20.68 26.23 -6.48
CA ARG A 647 19.56 25.76 -7.32
C ARG A 647 18.19 26.00 -6.68
N GLN A 648 18.08 25.75 -5.37
CA GLN A 648 16.84 26.01 -4.64
C GLN A 648 16.49 27.51 -4.66
N LYS A 649 17.46 28.40 -4.47
CA LYS A 649 17.25 29.86 -4.58
C LYS A 649 16.87 30.31 -5.99
N GLU A 650 17.36 29.62 -7.01
CA GLU A 650 17.03 29.86 -8.42
C GLU A 650 15.68 29.23 -8.83
N GLY A 651 14.96 28.57 -7.91
CA GLY A 651 13.67 27.93 -8.18
C GLY A 651 13.78 26.68 -9.07
N THR A 652 14.98 26.11 -9.19
CA THR A 652 15.23 24.91 -9.99
C THR A 652 15.29 23.67 -9.10
N SER A 653 14.53 22.63 -9.45
CA SER A 653 14.55 21.37 -8.70
C SER A 653 15.91 20.67 -8.87
N PRO A 654 16.48 20.12 -7.79
CA PRO A 654 17.75 19.39 -7.87
C PRO A 654 17.60 18.13 -8.72
N GLU A 655 18.59 17.88 -9.59
CA GLU A 655 18.63 16.66 -10.42
C GLU A 655 19.59 15.64 -9.80
N PRO A 656 19.36 14.32 -9.98
CA PRO A 656 20.28 13.27 -9.52
C PRO A 656 21.73 13.52 -10.00
N GLU A 657 21.88 14.03 -11.22
CA GLU A 657 23.15 14.35 -11.85
C GLU A 657 23.95 15.44 -11.10
N ASP A 658 23.30 16.26 -10.26
CA ASP A 658 24.00 17.31 -9.51
C ASP A 658 24.99 16.77 -8.49
N LYS A 659 24.71 15.58 -7.94
CA LYS A 659 25.49 14.94 -6.88
C LYS A 659 26.67 14.12 -7.41
N ILE A 660 26.75 13.89 -8.73
CA ILE A 660 27.83 13.10 -9.36
C ILE A 660 29.20 13.81 -9.28
N GLY A 661 29.23 15.10 -8.96
CA GLY A 661 30.47 15.89 -8.87
C GLY A 661 31.54 15.23 -7.97
N GLY A 662 31.15 14.68 -6.82
CA GLY A 662 32.07 13.97 -5.94
C GLY A 662 32.70 12.73 -6.58
N PHE A 663 31.89 11.94 -7.28
CA PHE A 663 32.36 10.78 -8.05
C PHE A 663 33.33 11.15 -9.17
N ALA A 664 33.14 12.31 -9.82
CA ALA A 664 34.03 12.80 -10.87
C ALA A 664 35.45 13.13 -10.38
N ILE A 665 35.60 13.54 -9.13
CA ILE A 665 36.89 13.78 -8.50
C ILE A 665 37.46 12.47 -7.95
N ALA A 666 36.60 11.63 -7.37
CA ALA A 666 36.99 10.39 -6.71
C ALA A 666 37.54 9.34 -7.67
N ALA A 667 36.97 9.17 -8.87
CA ALA A 667 37.39 8.09 -9.77
C ALA A 667 38.83 8.28 -10.30
N PRO A 668 39.25 9.47 -10.74
CA PRO A 668 40.67 9.75 -11.02
C PRO A 668 41.55 9.64 -9.78
N ALA A 669 41.09 10.12 -8.62
CA ALA A 669 41.85 10.04 -7.37
C ALA A 669 42.12 8.58 -6.96
N LEU A 670 41.16 7.67 -7.16
CA LEU A 670 41.33 6.24 -6.93
C LEU A 670 42.45 5.66 -7.80
N ALA A 671 42.40 5.94 -9.10
CA ALA A 671 43.41 5.45 -10.04
C ALA A 671 44.80 5.97 -9.67
N ILE A 672 44.94 7.28 -9.44
CA ILE A 672 46.20 7.91 -9.03
C ILE A 672 46.70 7.30 -7.71
N GLY A 673 45.83 7.14 -6.72
CA GLY A 673 46.16 6.55 -5.43
C GLY A 673 46.69 5.11 -5.55
N LEU A 674 46.05 4.29 -6.38
CA LEU A 674 46.49 2.91 -6.65
C LEU A 674 47.81 2.85 -7.41
N TRP A 675 48.04 3.73 -8.38
CA TRP A 675 49.33 3.81 -9.08
C TRP A 675 50.46 4.25 -8.14
N ILE A 676 50.22 5.27 -7.30
CA ILE A 676 51.17 5.69 -6.26
C ILE A 676 51.46 4.52 -5.32
N PHE A 677 50.42 3.87 -4.78
CA PHE A 677 50.60 2.73 -3.88
C PHE A 677 51.39 1.60 -4.55
N GLY A 678 51.00 1.17 -5.75
CA GLY A 678 51.63 0.05 -6.45
C GLY A 678 53.09 0.28 -6.85
N TRP A 679 53.51 1.52 -7.05
CA TRP A 679 54.89 1.86 -7.45
C TRP A 679 55.72 2.51 -6.34
N THR A 680 55.24 2.47 -5.10
CA THR A 680 56.01 2.89 -3.92
C THR A 680 56.17 1.77 -2.89
N VAL A 681 55.74 0.56 -3.23
CA VAL A 681 55.87 -0.64 -2.40
C VAL A 681 56.96 -1.59 -2.96
N PRO A 682 57.61 -2.39 -2.10
CA PRO A 682 58.51 -3.47 -2.51
C PRO A 682 57.75 -4.57 -3.28
N PRO A 683 58.45 -5.47 -3.98
CA PRO A 683 59.92 -5.60 -4.05
C PRO A 683 60.58 -4.86 -5.22
N LEU A 684 59.82 -4.38 -6.23
CA LEU A 684 60.43 -3.72 -7.40
C LEU A 684 60.99 -2.32 -7.08
N VAL A 685 60.40 -1.65 -6.09
CA VAL A 685 60.75 -0.27 -5.73
C VAL A 685 61.00 -0.19 -4.22
N HIS A 686 62.14 0.40 -3.84
CA HIS A 686 62.57 0.53 -2.44
C HIS A 686 62.51 1.98 -2.00
N VAL A 687 61.30 2.45 -1.66
CA VAL A 687 61.03 3.81 -1.16
C VAL A 687 60.54 3.70 0.28
N PRO A 688 60.74 4.70 1.17
CA PRO A 688 60.20 4.63 2.52
C PRO A 688 58.69 4.36 2.54
N TRP A 689 58.25 3.53 3.48
CA TRP A 689 56.85 3.07 3.60
C TRP A 689 55.83 4.23 3.58
N ILE A 690 56.23 5.43 4.02
CA ILE A 690 55.37 6.62 4.05
C ILE A 690 54.91 7.07 2.65
N ALA A 691 55.69 6.78 1.60
CA ALA A 691 55.29 7.09 0.23
C ALA A 691 54.02 6.32 -0.18
N SER A 692 53.92 5.04 0.19
CA SER A 692 52.73 4.23 -0.05
C SER A 692 51.48 4.77 0.66
N MET A 693 51.66 5.41 1.82
CA MET A 693 50.56 5.96 2.62
C MET A 693 49.85 7.13 1.91
N PHE A 694 50.57 7.94 1.12
CA PHE A 694 49.94 9.01 0.34
C PHE A 694 48.97 8.44 -0.71
N GLY A 695 49.29 7.30 -1.32
CA GLY A 695 48.36 6.58 -2.19
C GLY A 695 47.09 6.14 -1.44
N LEU A 696 47.26 5.64 -0.21
CA LEU A 696 46.14 5.20 0.64
C LEU A 696 45.21 6.35 1.05
N VAL A 697 45.72 7.58 1.24
CA VAL A 697 44.88 8.76 1.50
C VAL A 697 43.91 8.99 0.34
N LEU A 698 44.40 8.97 -0.91
CA LEU A 698 43.54 9.14 -2.09
C LEU A 698 42.53 8.01 -2.24
N ILE A 699 42.94 6.78 -1.92
CA ILE A 699 42.05 5.61 -1.94
C ILE A 699 40.94 5.75 -0.89
N GLY A 700 41.25 6.23 0.33
CA GLY A 700 40.26 6.46 1.38
C GLY A 700 39.22 7.53 1.01
N PHE A 701 39.66 8.60 0.37
CA PHE A 701 38.77 9.61 -0.21
C PHE A 701 37.85 9.00 -1.26
N ALA A 702 38.42 8.25 -2.21
CA ALA A 702 37.65 7.68 -3.30
C ALA A 702 36.65 6.61 -2.84
N ALA A 703 37.03 5.73 -1.91
CA ALA A 703 36.15 4.71 -1.36
C ALA A 703 34.90 5.32 -0.69
N THR A 704 35.10 6.43 0.03
CA THR A 704 34.01 7.17 0.69
C THR A 704 33.07 7.80 -0.33
N GLU A 705 33.61 8.49 -1.34
CA GLU A 705 32.82 9.14 -2.39
C GLU A 705 32.09 8.14 -3.30
N PHE A 706 32.71 7.00 -3.63
CA PHE A 706 32.04 5.95 -4.39
C PHE A 706 30.84 5.39 -3.61
N SER A 707 30.99 5.17 -2.30
CA SER A 707 29.90 4.64 -1.48
C SER A 707 28.73 5.64 -1.38
N TYR A 708 29.04 6.90 -1.07
CA TYR A 708 28.02 7.93 -0.88
C TYR A 708 27.36 8.32 -2.21
N THR A 709 28.15 8.76 -3.19
CA THR A 709 27.64 9.39 -4.41
C THR A 709 26.87 8.40 -5.28
N LEU A 710 27.38 7.17 -5.44
CA LEU A 710 26.73 6.19 -6.30
C LEU A 710 25.42 5.66 -5.68
N SER A 711 25.39 5.43 -4.37
CA SER A 711 24.17 5.01 -3.66
C SER A 711 23.13 6.12 -3.68
N GLY A 712 23.55 7.37 -3.43
CA GLY A 712 22.67 8.54 -3.53
C GLY A 712 22.11 8.74 -4.94
N TYR A 713 22.94 8.55 -5.97
CA TYR A 713 22.49 8.66 -7.36
C TYR A 713 21.40 7.62 -7.70
N ILE A 714 21.53 6.37 -7.25
CA ILE A 714 20.47 5.36 -7.44
C ILE A 714 19.19 5.74 -6.70
N ALA A 715 19.32 6.23 -5.46
CA ALA A 715 18.17 6.65 -4.67
C ALA A 715 17.38 7.78 -5.37
N ASP A 716 18.09 8.79 -5.88
CA ASP A 716 17.46 9.92 -6.56
C ASP A 716 16.97 9.57 -7.99
N ALA A 717 17.69 8.73 -8.73
CA ALA A 717 17.36 8.40 -10.12
C ALA A 717 16.19 7.41 -10.25
N TYR A 718 15.99 6.54 -9.26
CA TYR A 718 14.96 5.49 -9.30
C TYR A 718 13.86 5.64 -8.25
N THR A 719 13.91 6.64 -7.35
CA THR A 719 12.91 7.01 -6.31
C THR A 719 12.03 5.85 -5.80
N ILE A 720 10.98 5.48 -6.53
CA ILE A 720 10.06 4.36 -6.21
C ILE A 720 10.77 3.00 -6.13
N TYR A 721 11.73 2.76 -7.02
CA TYR A 721 12.57 1.56 -7.04
C TYR A 721 13.93 1.76 -6.36
N ALA A 722 14.13 2.87 -5.61
CA ALA A 722 15.39 3.17 -4.93
C ALA A 722 15.86 2.01 -4.03
N SER A 723 14.98 1.50 -3.17
CA SER A 723 15.30 0.38 -2.26
C SER A 723 15.72 -0.88 -3.02
N THR A 724 15.08 -1.17 -4.15
CA THR A 724 15.40 -2.34 -4.98
C THR A 724 16.74 -2.17 -5.70
N GLY A 725 17.03 -0.97 -6.21
CA GLY A 725 18.33 -0.66 -6.83
C GLY A 725 19.49 -0.74 -5.82
N LEU A 726 19.29 -0.18 -4.62
CA LEU A 726 20.27 -0.26 -3.52
C LEU A 726 20.48 -1.70 -3.03
N ALA A 727 19.46 -2.56 -3.11
CA ALA A 727 19.59 -3.98 -2.82
C ALA A 727 20.54 -4.69 -3.82
N VAL A 728 20.48 -4.35 -5.11
CA VAL A 728 21.43 -4.88 -6.13
C VAL A 728 22.86 -4.43 -5.84
N VAL A 729 23.04 -3.14 -5.54
CA VAL A 729 24.35 -2.58 -5.15
C VAL A 729 24.91 -3.31 -3.93
N SER A 730 24.09 -3.50 -2.91
CA SER A 730 24.47 -4.16 -1.65
C SER A 730 24.80 -5.64 -1.86
N PHE A 731 24.03 -6.34 -2.70
CA PHE A 731 24.28 -7.74 -3.04
C PHE A 731 25.64 -7.94 -3.71
N LEU A 732 25.96 -7.13 -4.72
CA LEU A 732 27.24 -7.20 -5.43
C LEU A 732 28.42 -6.80 -4.53
N ARG A 733 28.24 -5.81 -3.65
CA ARG A 733 29.24 -5.47 -2.62
C ARG A 733 29.48 -6.61 -1.65
N GLY A 734 28.42 -7.30 -1.21
CA GLY A 734 28.52 -8.47 -0.35
C GLY A 734 29.32 -9.60 -1.02
N ILE A 735 29.03 -9.91 -2.29
CA ILE A 735 29.81 -10.88 -3.08
C ILE A 735 31.28 -10.45 -3.19
N ALA A 736 31.53 -9.18 -3.54
CA ALA A 736 32.90 -8.68 -3.65
C ALA A 736 33.66 -8.80 -2.32
N SER A 737 33.02 -8.45 -1.20
CA SER A 737 33.61 -8.59 0.14
C SER A 737 33.87 -10.04 0.56
N ALA A 738 33.06 -10.98 0.06
CA ALA A 738 33.21 -12.40 0.32
C ALA A 738 34.39 -13.00 -0.46
N CYS A 739 34.49 -12.64 -1.76
CA CYS A 739 35.43 -13.25 -2.68
C CYS A 739 36.84 -12.64 -2.62
N MET A 740 36.95 -11.32 -2.50
CA MET A 740 38.22 -10.59 -2.65
C MET A 740 39.35 -11.11 -1.75
N PRO A 741 39.12 -11.37 -0.46
CA PRO A 741 40.17 -11.89 0.42
C PRO A 741 40.67 -13.30 0.05
N LEU A 742 39.84 -14.13 -0.60
CA LEU A 742 40.21 -15.51 -0.95
C LEU A 742 41.33 -15.57 -2.00
N PHE A 743 41.38 -14.60 -2.92
CA PHE A 743 42.39 -14.53 -3.98
C PHE A 743 43.44 -13.44 -3.75
N ALA A 744 43.23 -12.54 -2.80
CA ALA A 744 44.17 -11.47 -2.48
C ALA A 744 45.57 -12.00 -2.16
N TYR A 745 45.69 -12.97 -1.24
CA TYR A 745 46.99 -13.54 -0.89
C TYR A 745 47.66 -14.24 -2.09
N PRO A 746 47.04 -15.21 -2.80
CA PRO A 746 47.64 -15.82 -3.99
C PRO A 746 48.04 -14.82 -5.08
N MET A 747 47.25 -13.76 -5.28
CA MET A 747 47.54 -12.73 -6.27
C MET A 747 48.79 -11.91 -5.90
N TYR A 748 48.88 -11.45 -4.65
CA TYR A 748 50.00 -10.63 -4.19
C TYR A 748 51.28 -11.45 -4.00
N SER A 749 51.19 -12.66 -3.43
CA SER A 749 52.35 -13.53 -3.23
C SER A 749 52.85 -14.16 -4.53
N GLY A 750 51.97 -14.39 -5.51
CA GLY A 750 52.31 -15.03 -6.78
C GLY A 750 52.81 -14.07 -7.86
N LEU A 751 52.13 -12.93 -8.04
CA LEU A 751 52.50 -11.93 -9.06
C LEU A 751 53.49 -10.86 -8.53
N GLY A 752 53.60 -10.73 -7.21
CA GLY A 752 54.28 -9.63 -6.55
C GLY A 752 53.38 -8.40 -6.37
N SER A 753 53.65 -7.64 -5.30
CA SER A 753 52.83 -6.51 -4.85
C SER A 753 52.65 -5.40 -5.90
N ASN A 754 53.71 -5.09 -6.66
CA ASN A 754 53.69 -4.05 -7.69
C ASN A 754 52.78 -4.43 -8.87
N VAL A 755 52.91 -5.66 -9.39
CA VAL A 755 52.12 -6.14 -10.54
C VAL A 755 50.66 -6.33 -10.14
N ALA A 756 50.41 -6.98 -9.00
CA ALA A 756 49.06 -7.17 -8.47
C ALA A 756 48.31 -5.84 -8.32
N THR A 757 48.95 -4.83 -7.72
CA THR A 757 48.36 -3.50 -7.56
C THR A 757 48.20 -2.78 -8.91
N SER A 758 49.14 -2.92 -9.84
CA SER A 758 49.05 -2.29 -11.17
C SER A 758 47.85 -2.82 -11.98
N ILE A 759 47.48 -4.10 -11.83
CA ILE A 759 46.28 -4.66 -12.45
C ILE A 759 45.02 -3.95 -11.91
N ILE A 760 44.93 -3.79 -10.58
CA ILE A 760 43.80 -3.09 -9.93
C ILE A 760 43.80 -1.61 -10.35
N ALA A 761 44.95 -0.97 -10.41
CA ALA A 761 45.11 0.42 -10.84
C ALA A 761 44.67 0.64 -12.29
N ALA A 762 45.00 -0.28 -13.20
CA ALA A 762 44.57 -0.22 -14.59
C ALA A 762 43.04 -0.29 -14.72
N VAL A 763 42.37 -1.17 -13.95
CA VAL A 763 40.91 -1.23 -13.89
C VAL A 763 40.33 0.07 -13.35
N ALA A 764 40.91 0.64 -12.29
CA ALA A 764 40.50 1.93 -11.75
C ALA A 764 40.69 3.09 -12.76
N THR A 765 41.74 3.05 -13.58
CA THR A 765 41.95 4.02 -14.67
C THR A 765 40.85 3.93 -15.71
N VAL A 766 40.37 2.73 -16.07
CA VAL A 766 39.19 2.59 -16.94
C VAL A 766 37.95 3.21 -16.29
N PHE A 767 37.76 2.99 -14.99
CA PHE A 767 36.65 3.60 -14.26
C PHE A 767 36.74 5.13 -14.15
N ALA A 768 37.94 5.72 -14.20
CA ALA A 768 38.11 7.17 -14.20
C ALA A 768 37.44 7.90 -15.39
N PHE A 769 37.11 7.18 -16.48
CA PHE A 769 36.35 7.73 -17.60
C PHE A 769 34.83 7.71 -17.38
N THR A 770 34.32 6.87 -16.48
CA THR A 770 32.89 6.71 -16.26
C THR A 770 32.17 7.98 -15.75
N PRO A 771 32.75 8.84 -14.88
CA PRO A 771 32.08 10.08 -14.48
C PRO A 771 31.80 11.01 -15.66
N PHE A 772 32.69 11.08 -16.66
CA PHE A 772 32.45 11.90 -17.86
C PHE A 772 31.23 11.41 -18.65
N LEU A 773 31.02 10.08 -18.70
CA LEU A 773 29.84 9.49 -19.31
C LEU A 773 28.56 9.89 -18.55
N PHE A 774 28.58 9.85 -17.22
CA PHE A 774 27.45 10.26 -16.39
C PHE A 774 27.18 11.77 -16.45
N LEU A 775 28.21 12.62 -16.40
CA LEU A 775 28.05 14.07 -16.45
C LEU A 775 27.51 14.54 -17.80
N LYS A 776 27.94 13.93 -18.91
CA LYS A 776 27.52 14.33 -20.26
C LYS A 776 26.24 13.65 -20.73
N PHE A 777 26.06 12.36 -20.41
CA PHE A 777 24.97 11.54 -20.95
C PHE A 777 24.02 10.99 -19.87
N GLY A 778 24.25 11.24 -18.58
CA GLY A 778 23.48 10.67 -17.47
C GLY A 778 21.98 10.92 -17.58
N LYS A 779 21.57 12.17 -17.83
CA LYS A 779 20.16 12.53 -18.03
C LYS A 779 19.52 11.77 -19.22
N GLN A 780 20.24 11.65 -20.33
CA GLN A 780 19.77 10.92 -21.51
C GLN A 780 19.66 9.42 -21.24
N LEU A 781 20.62 8.84 -20.51
CA LEU A 781 20.62 7.44 -20.10
C LEU A 781 19.44 7.15 -19.15
N ARG A 782 19.18 8.05 -18.20
CA ARG A 782 18.05 7.97 -17.26
C ARG A 782 16.71 8.05 -17.99
N GLN A 783 16.58 8.97 -18.95
CA GLN A 783 15.38 9.09 -19.78
C GLN A 783 15.15 7.89 -20.71
N LYS A 784 16.20 7.13 -21.08
CA LYS A 784 16.05 5.89 -21.85
C LYS A 784 15.60 4.71 -20.97
N SER A 785 15.81 4.76 -19.66
CA SER A 785 15.34 3.73 -18.73
C SER A 785 13.82 3.81 -18.55
N ARG A 786 13.13 2.69 -18.80
CA ARG A 786 11.68 2.57 -18.58
C ARG A 786 11.31 2.71 -17.10
N PHE A 787 12.15 2.18 -16.20
CA PHE A 787 11.89 2.19 -14.76
C PHE A 787 12.16 3.56 -14.14
N ALA A 788 13.25 4.23 -14.53
CA ALA A 788 13.54 5.58 -14.05
C ALA A 788 12.49 6.58 -14.54
N ARG A 789 12.03 6.47 -15.80
CA ARG A 789 10.91 7.28 -16.32
C ARG A 789 9.62 7.09 -15.54
N TYR A 790 9.20 5.83 -15.35
CA TYR A 790 8.00 5.53 -14.58
C TYR A 790 8.08 6.11 -13.15
N SER A 791 9.27 6.05 -12.54
CA SER A 791 9.49 6.59 -11.20
C SER A 791 9.40 8.12 -11.17
N ALA A 792 9.92 8.80 -12.19
CA ALA A 792 9.79 10.24 -12.34
C ALA A 792 8.33 10.67 -12.56
N ASP A 793 7.60 10.01 -13.47
CA ASP A 793 6.22 10.33 -13.81
C ASP A 793 5.29 10.22 -12.58
N VAL A 794 5.49 9.21 -11.74
CA VAL A 794 4.69 9.02 -10.52
C VAL A 794 5.08 10.01 -9.42
N ASN A 795 6.37 10.36 -9.30
CA ASN A 795 6.83 11.34 -8.31
C ASN A 795 6.28 12.75 -8.62
N GLU A 796 6.20 13.12 -9.91
CA GLU A 796 5.54 14.34 -10.37
C GLU A 796 4.04 14.35 -10.05
N GLN A 797 3.35 13.22 -10.24
CA GLN A 797 1.92 13.07 -9.91
C GLN A 797 1.63 13.14 -8.41
N GLN A 798 2.58 12.78 -7.55
CA GLN A 798 2.45 12.83 -6.10
C GLN A 798 2.87 14.18 -5.48
N GLY A 799 3.19 15.19 -6.30
CA GLY A 799 3.58 16.51 -5.82
C GLY A 799 4.98 16.53 -5.19
N GLY A 800 5.86 15.60 -5.57
CA GLY A 800 7.23 15.54 -5.08
C GLY A 800 7.99 16.82 -5.42
N SER A 801 8.30 17.62 -4.39
CA SER A 801 9.24 18.74 -4.42
C SER A 801 10.38 18.50 -3.43
#